data_AF-A0A7W0AR81-F1
#
_entry.id   AF-A0A7W0AR81-F1
#
_cell.length_a   1.000
_cell.length_b   1.000
_cell.length_c   1.000
_cell.angle_alpha   90.00
_cell.angle_beta   90.00
_cell.angle_gamma   90.00
#
_symmetry.space_group_name_H-M   'P 1'
#
loop_
_entity.id
_entity.type
_entity.pdbx_description
1 polymer ?
#
loop_
_entity_poly.entity_id
_entity_poly.type
_entity_poly.pdbx_seq_one_letter_code
_entity_poly.pdbx_strand_id
1 'polypeptide(L)'
;MMVKKTPLLLIAPLVLGAFWSQQTAKASETAVTDQNVSSNVVTVSSETVKTNDLPSAPSSSSTESTIISSSVAISKASVTSKTTDSSVTPVKPDSATSHIDATSQRLPEPTVATKFTVAKSEKEISQAQTLSKQDKIVNSPTPQTEQTDLQIKNGQRLSILKAAQAVQPVKAVVDDKGINIQYQATIPENTSILYAVWGDQQGQNDLVWYQASATGAAYVDFARHKEYGKYHIHTYSKRNGMMLGVSTLEVSLLTPQISSKVIQNDSNSFTITVSNVPSTITGVSIPVWTDKNGQDDLKWYQASQTSAGVYQVLVDIANHNNEKGLYNIHIYGNSTITGGQIGLATRTYSNVESKPNAKVYVIDYAENKTRFTVNVVGSSSTKTLTDVQIAVWSEANGQDDLVWYKPVISNNMAVQVIDIANHSNTSDNYIVHVYTNYSDGTHDGLSLGAYKITKQMVDIKDPAVSVVNYQASKGMLDVLVTQGTKAIKTIRVAAWSEADQSNLHWYVTSSLINNQAKVLVNQIYHKLLEGNYTIHTYIDFADNTSTGFNLGQYYFAKPIGLSASQGNYAVINKIIYLDAGHGGYDSGAAYFNQYEKTLNLQMQNRIKAKLEAAGYKVITTRTSDTYVDLIPRSENANASLSDIFVSLHFNASTSPYANGIESYYYEYYPEYPSAINELYHDDSERLSRSAFLAQAIQSAAVRNTAAKDNGVLRNTFAVLRETTAPAVLLELGYMSNETEFGKITTAAYQEKLANGVVSGILSYYKHFSL
;
A
#
# COMPACT_ATOMS: atom_id res chain seq x y z
N MET A 1 7.95 17.77 -60.73
CA MET A 1 7.25 18.37 -61.90
C MET A 1 6.84 19.78 -61.50
N MET A 2 7.33 20.81 -62.19
CA MET A 2 7.18 22.25 -61.88
C MET A 2 7.78 22.73 -60.52
N VAL A 3 8.20 23.98 -60.28
CA VAL A 3 9.11 24.96 -60.96
C VAL A 3 8.74 26.40 -60.53
N LYS A 4 9.77 27.26 -60.28
CA LYS A 4 9.71 28.71 -59.90
C LYS A 4 9.36 28.96 -58.39
N LYS A 5 9.87 30.02 -57.73
CA LYS A 5 10.81 31.10 -58.15
C LYS A 5 11.54 31.74 -56.94
N THR A 6 12.80 32.13 -57.11
CA THR A 6 13.48 33.18 -56.31
C THR A 6 13.32 34.55 -57.00
N PRO A 7 13.53 35.68 -56.32
CA PRO A 7 14.84 36.36 -56.41
C PRO A 7 15.34 37.05 -55.12
N LEU A 8 16.60 37.49 -55.16
CA LEU A 8 17.24 38.41 -54.20
C LEU A 8 16.56 39.80 -54.18
N LEU A 9 16.74 40.52 -53.08
CA LEU A 9 17.21 41.90 -53.13
C LEU A 9 18.08 42.24 -51.90
N LEU A 10 19.06 43.13 -52.07
CA LEU A 10 20.02 43.55 -51.05
C LEU A 10 20.08 45.08 -51.04
N ILE A 11 19.69 45.73 -49.94
CA ILE A 11 19.77 47.19 -49.78
C ILE A 11 20.22 47.52 -48.35
N ALA A 12 21.31 48.30 -48.24
CA ALA A 12 21.71 48.97 -47.01
C ALA A 12 21.39 50.48 -47.12
N PRO A 13 20.88 51.14 -46.07
CA PRO A 13 20.71 52.60 -46.07
C PRO A 13 22.04 53.33 -45.89
N LEU A 14 22.24 54.43 -46.61
CA LEU A 14 23.30 55.39 -46.28
C LEU A 14 22.95 56.15 -45.00
N VAL A 15 23.95 56.40 -44.15
CA VAL A 15 23.86 57.44 -43.13
C VAL A 15 24.06 58.79 -43.82
N LEU A 16 23.03 59.64 -43.81
CA LEU A 16 23.12 61.03 -44.25
C LEU A 16 22.87 61.95 -43.05
N GLY A 17 23.92 62.63 -42.57
CA GLY A 17 23.86 63.42 -41.35
C GLY A 17 23.18 64.77 -41.53
N ALA A 18 22.21 65.07 -40.66
CA ALA A 18 21.66 66.41 -40.47
C ALA A 18 21.72 66.78 -38.98
N PHE A 19 22.67 67.63 -38.60
CA PHE A 19 22.78 68.11 -37.22
C PHE A 19 21.70 69.15 -36.92
N TRP A 20 20.77 68.81 -36.01
CA TRP A 20 19.94 69.78 -35.30
C TRP A 20 20.23 69.65 -33.81
N SER A 21 20.85 70.68 -33.22
CA SER A 21 21.20 70.70 -31.80
C SER A 21 19.99 71.10 -30.95
N GLN A 22 19.40 70.14 -30.23
CA GLN A 22 18.58 70.43 -29.06
C GLN A 22 19.36 70.14 -27.78
N GLN A 23 19.25 71.06 -26.82
CA GLN A 23 20.02 71.08 -25.58
C GLN A 23 19.31 70.26 -24.51
N THR A 24 19.61 68.97 -24.42
CA THR A 24 18.98 68.06 -23.44
C THR A 24 19.62 68.20 -22.06
N ALA A 25 18.81 68.48 -21.05
CA ALA A 25 19.24 68.48 -19.65
C ALA A 25 19.49 67.04 -19.18
N LYS A 26 20.68 66.76 -18.64
CA LYS A 26 21.00 65.48 -18.00
C LYS A 26 20.51 65.48 -16.55
N ALA A 27 19.93 64.37 -16.11
CA ALA A 27 19.80 64.09 -14.68
C ALA A 27 21.18 63.77 -14.09
N SER A 28 21.42 64.15 -12.83
CA SER A 28 22.66 63.83 -12.12
C SER A 28 22.59 62.41 -11.54
N GLU A 29 23.28 61.47 -12.18
CA GLU A 29 23.49 60.13 -11.64
C GLU A 29 24.41 60.22 -10.40
N THR A 30 23.84 60.09 -9.21
CA THR A 30 24.60 59.96 -7.95
C THR A 30 23.95 58.87 -7.11
N ALA A 31 24.49 57.66 -7.20
CA ALA A 31 23.95 56.50 -6.49
C ALA A 31 24.26 56.59 -4.99
N VAL A 32 23.22 56.56 -4.15
CA VAL A 32 23.34 56.44 -2.70
C VAL A 32 22.98 55.00 -2.31
N THR A 33 23.92 54.29 -1.70
CA THR A 33 23.72 52.94 -1.17
C THR A 33 23.33 52.99 0.30
N ASP A 34 22.09 52.59 0.61
CA ASP A 34 21.66 52.42 2.01
C ASP A 34 22.44 51.29 2.70
N GLN A 35 22.92 51.54 3.92
CA GLN A 35 23.39 50.49 4.82
C GLN A 35 22.39 50.25 5.95
N ASN A 36 22.04 48.99 6.19
CA ASN A 36 21.19 48.60 7.31
C ASN A 36 21.89 48.81 8.65
N VAL A 37 21.43 49.78 9.43
CA VAL A 37 21.83 49.96 10.84
C VAL A 37 20.87 49.17 11.73
N SER A 38 21.38 48.11 12.38
CA SER A 38 20.61 47.32 13.35
C SER A 38 20.52 48.01 14.71
N SER A 39 19.30 48.34 15.14
CA SER A 39 19.02 48.91 16.46
C SER A 39 18.90 47.83 17.53
N ASN A 40 19.98 47.61 18.29
CA ASN A 40 19.91 46.85 19.54
C ASN A 40 19.11 47.64 20.60
N VAL A 41 18.02 47.05 21.10
CA VAL A 41 17.31 47.55 22.29
C VAL A 41 17.45 46.53 23.42
N VAL A 42 18.07 46.96 24.51
CA VAL A 42 18.21 46.16 25.73
C VAL A 42 17.01 46.43 26.64
N THR A 43 16.30 45.37 27.03
CA THR A 43 15.21 45.45 28.03
C THR A 43 15.69 44.81 29.33
N VAL A 44 15.63 45.55 30.42
CA VAL A 44 16.20 45.17 31.73
C VAL A 44 15.22 44.28 32.52
N SER A 45 15.75 43.27 33.21
CA SER A 45 15.00 42.36 34.08
C SER A 45 14.94 42.87 35.53
N SER A 46 13.86 42.52 36.25
CA SER A 46 13.76 42.71 37.71
C SER A 46 12.93 41.59 38.35
N GLU A 47 13.49 40.90 39.34
CA GLU A 47 12.88 39.76 40.05
C GLU A 47 11.93 40.19 41.19
N THR A 48 11.05 39.27 41.64
CA THR A 48 10.83 38.81 43.05
C THR A 48 9.41 38.24 43.29
N VAL A 49 9.13 37.31 44.23
CA VAL A 49 9.88 36.09 44.64
C VAL A 49 8.95 35.11 45.42
N LYS A 50 9.01 33.79 45.11
CA LYS A 50 8.42 32.65 45.89
C LYS A 50 6.86 32.61 45.97
N THR A 51 6.16 31.56 46.40
CA THR A 51 6.48 30.28 47.10
C THR A 51 5.79 29.03 46.49
N ASN A 52 6.23 27.85 46.99
CA ASN A 52 5.66 26.48 47.01
C ASN A 52 4.12 26.31 46.75
N ASP A 53 3.57 25.15 46.35
CA ASP A 53 3.85 23.76 46.81
C ASP A 53 3.40 22.63 45.83
N LEU A 54 3.48 21.35 46.24
CA LEU A 54 3.23 20.13 45.42
C LEU A 54 1.76 19.57 45.54
N PRO A 55 1.37 18.37 45.04
CA PRO A 55 0.29 18.28 44.03
C PRO A 55 -0.98 17.52 44.45
N SER A 56 -2.08 17.68 43.71
CA SER A 56 -3.20 16.72 43.69
C SER A 56 -4.11 16.90 42.46
N ALA A 57 -4.95 15.90 42.18
CA ALA A 57 -5.86 15.81 41.04
C ALA A 57 -7.11 14.97 41.44
N PRO A 58 -8.16 14.85 40.60
CA PRO A 58 -8.84 15.92 39.85
C PRO A 58 -10.38 15.87 40.03
N SER A 59 -11.10 17.01 39.93
CA SER A 59 -12.58 16.98 39.92
C SER A 59 -13.27 18.20 39.28
N SER A 60 -14.09 17.92 38.25
CA SER A 60 -15.40 18.55 37.90
C SER A 60 -15.62 20.07 37.95
N SER A 61 -15.88 20.67 36.78
CA SER A 61 -17.16 21.35 36.46
C SER A 61 -17.15 21.91 35.01
N SER A 62 -18.26 22.27 34.34
CA SER A 62 -19.54 21.59 34.04
C SER A 62 -20.63 22.63 33.69
N THR A 63 -20.87 22.85 32.39
CA THR A 63 -21.99 23.56 31.73
C THR A 63 -21.87 23.34 30.20
N GLU A 64 -22.84 23.51 29.31
CA GLU A 64 -24.32 23.34 29.31
C GLU A 64 -24.79 23.31 27.82
N SER A 65 -25.95 22.77 27.39
CA SER A 65 -27.00 22.05 28.13
C SER A 65 -27.76 21.00 27.27
N THR A 66 -28.56 20.24 28.00
CA THR A 66 -29.62 19.25 27.72
C THR A 66 -30.97 19.85 27.21
N ILE A 67 -32.04 19.11 26.82
CA ILE A 67 -32.25 17.68 26.45
C ILE A 67 -32.73 17.61 24.95
N ILE A 68 -33.81 17.02 24.39
CA ILE A 68 -35.01 16.19 24.73
C ILE A 68 -35.22 15.18 23.56
N SER A 69 -35.67 13.94 23.83
CA SER A 69 -36.32 13.04 22.83
C SER A 69 -37.45 12.23 23.48
N SER A 70 -38.64 12.09 22.86
CA SER A 70 -39.82 11.54 23.55
C SER A 70 -40.89 10.82 22.69
N SER A 71 -41.54 9.82 23.31
CA SER A 71 -42.93 9.34 23.14
C SER A 71 -43.46 8.74 21.81
N VAL A 72 -43.50 7.40 21.76
CA VAL A 72 -44.71 6.52 21.72
C VAL A 72 -45.93 6.90 20.82
N ALA A 73 -46.37 5.97 19.93
CA ALA A 73 -47.78 5.45 19.84
C ALA A 73 -48.07 4.46 18.66
N ILE A 74 -48.74 3.31 18.95
CA ILE A 74 -50.00 2.77 18.31
C ILE A 74 -50.03 2.59 16.75
N SER A 75 -50.47 1.48 16.10
CA SER A 75 -51.11 0.19 16.48
C SER A 75 -51.26 -0.82 15.32
N LYS A 76 -51.56 -2.11 15.64
CA LYS A 76 -52.34 -3.11 14.85
C LYS A 76 -51.74 -3.62 13.51
N ALA A 77 -51.90 -4.88 13.08
CA ALA A 77 -52.66 -6.04 13.60
C ALA A 77 -52.01 -7.41 13.27
N SER A 78 -52.66 -8.49 13.74
CA SER A 78 -52.58 -9.93 13.44
C SER A 78 -52.06 -10.33 12.04
N VAL A 79 -51.46 -11.51 11.81
CA VAL A 79 -52.04 -12.87 12.03
C VAL A 79 -50.99 -13.97 12.33
N THR A 80 -51.32 -14.81 13.31
CA THR A 80 -51.18 -16.30 13.45
C THR A 80 -50.30 -17.07 12.45
N SER A 81 -49.51 -18.11 12.80
CA SER A 81 -49.53 -19.04 13.94
C SER A 81 -48.15 -19.20 14.63
N LYS A 82 -48.05 -19.18 15.97
CA LYS A 82 -48.35 -20.28 16.93
C LYS A 82 -47.47 -21.54 16.73
N THR A 83 -46.41 -21.73 17.55
CA THR A 83 -46.34 -22.55 18.81
C THR A 83 -46.06 -24.04 18.54
N THR A 84 -45.35 -24.83 19.35
CA THR A 84 -44.86 -24.77 20.77
C THR A 84 -43.81 -25.91 20.92
N ASP A 85 -42.98 -26.07 21.95
CA ASP A 85 -42.40 -25.23 23.04
C ASP A 85 -41.51 -26.15 23.91
N SER A 86 -40.72 -25.59 24.84
CA SER A 86 -40.05 -26.27 25.98
C SER A 86 -38.89 -27.21 25.61
N SER A 87 -37.65 -26.94 26.06
CA SER A 87 -37.12 -27.06 27.43
C SER A 87 -36.97 -28.54 27.86
N VAL A 88 -35.86 -29.00 28.44
CA VAL A 88 -35.23 -28.55 29.71
C VAL A 88 -33.72 -28.91 29.74
N THR A 89 -32.89 -28.10 30.42
CA THR A 89 -31.49 -28.39 30.82
C THR A 89 -31.44 -29.24 32.10
N PRO A 90 -30.44 -30.13 32.36
CA PRO A 90 -29.23 -29.65 33.07
C PRO A 90 -27.93 -30.52 32.93
N VAL A 91 -26.96 -30.18 33.78
CA VAL A 91 -25.82 -30.98 34.31
C VAL A 91 -24.44 -30.81 33.65
N LYS A 92 -23.52 -30.31 34.48
CA LYS A 92 -22.06 -30.29 34.35
C LYS A 92 -21.46 -31.36 35.28
N PRO A 93 -20.42 -32.12 34.89
CA PRO A 93 -19.50 -32.78 35.82
C PRO A 93 -18.23 -31.94 36.07
N ASP A 94 -17.69 -32.02 37.29
CA ASP A 94 -16.32 -31.60 37.65
C ASP A 94 -15.45 -32.83 37.93
N SER A 95 -14.15 -32.59 38.17
CA SER A 95 -13.14 -33.51 38.74
C SER A 95 -12.55 -34.59 37.81
N ALA A 96 -11.31 -35.07 37.99
CA ALA A 96 -10.11 -34.51 38.64
C ALA A 96 -8.87 -35.40 38.34
N THR A 97 -7.67 -34.91 38.70
CA THR A 97 -6.39 -35.65 38.78
C THR A 97 -5.77 -36.08 37.42
N SER A 98 -4.47 -36.35 37.28
CA SER A 98 -3.33 -36.33 38.22
C SER A 98 -2.04 -35.80 37.56
N HIS A 99 -1.02 -35.47 38.35
CA HIS A 99 0.33 -35.16 37.87
C HIS A 99 1.07 -36.42 37.39
N ILE A 100 1.92 -36.28 36.37
CA ILE A 100 3.20 -36.99 36.29
C ILE A 100 4.27 -35.96 35.91
N ASP A 101 5.30 -35.83 36.74
CA ASP A 101 6.47 -34.99 36.48
C ASP A 101 7.67 -35.90 36.20
N ALA A 102 8.50 -35.56 35.22
CA ALA A 102 9.54 -36.42 34.67
C ALA A 102 10.75 -35.62 34.19
N THR A 103 11.52 -35.10 35.15
CA THR A 103 12.82 -34.48 34.89
C THR A 103 13.86 -35.53 34.48
N SER A 104 14.70 -35.20 33.50
CA SER A 104 15.94 -35.94 33.25
C SER A 104 17.03 -35.03 32.69
N GLN A 105 18.22 -35.13 33.27
CA GLN A 105 19.38 -34.30 32.92
C GLN A 105 20.29 -35.04 31.94
N ARG A 106 20.92 -34.32 30.99
CA ARG A 106 22.27 -34.69 30.55
C ARG A 106 23.09 -33.50 30.03
N LEU A 107 24.37 -33.53 30.36
CA LEU A 107 25.44 -32.62 29.91
C LEU A 107 26.24 -33.33 28.78
N PRO A 108 27.32 -32.73 28.22
CA PRO A 108 27.28 -31.65 27.23
C PRO A 108 28.02 -32.05 25.92
N GLU A 109 28.48 -31.06 25.15
CA GLU A 109 29.20 -31.13 23.86
C GLU A 109 30.31 -32.20 23.69
N PRO A 110 30.69 -32.49 22.43
CA PRO A 110 31.90 -31.82 21.92
C PRO A 110 31.72 -31.02 20.62
N THR A 111 32.34 -29.84 20.58
CA THR A 111 32.44 -28.95 19.42
C THR A 111 33.47 -29.46 18.39
N VAL A 112 33.18 -29.35 17.09
CA VAL A 112 34.20 -29.38 16.03
C VAL A 112 33.88 -28.29 15.00
N ALA A 113 34.78 -27.31 14.86
CA ALA A 113 34.62 -26.19 13.93
C ALA A 113 35.86 -26.08 13.02
N THR A 114 35.70 -26.41 11.74
CA THR A 114 36.75 -26.29 10.72
C THR A 114 36.73 -24.92 10.05
N LYS A 115 37.42 -23.95 10.67
CA LYS A 115 37.83 -22.73 9.94
C LYS A 115 38.98 -23.05 9.00
N PHE A 116 38.81 -22.76 7.70
CA PHE A 116 39.95 -22.57 6.80
C PHE A 116 40.31 -21.09 6.75
N THR A 117 41.60 -20.80 7.01
CA THR A 117 42.19 -19.47 6.85
C THR A 117 43.38 -19.62 5.91
N VAL A 118 43.42 -18.83 4.85
CA VAL A 118 44.62 -18.62 4.02
C VAL A 118 44.96 -17.13 4.09
N ALA A 119 46.25 -16.81 4.17
CA ALA A 119 46.75 -15.46 4.38
C ALA A 119 48.06 -15.23 3.62
N LYS A 120 48.45 -13.94 3.51
CA LYS A 120 49.64 -13.41 2.82
C LYS A 120 49.51 -13.39 1.28
N SER A 121 50.23 -12.51 0.57
CA SER A 121 51.31 -11.61 1.00
C SER A 121 51.18 -10.20 0.42
N GLU A 122 51.73 -9.21 1.12
CA GLU A 122 52.02 -7.88 0.56
C GLU A 122 53.11 -7.95 -0.52
N LYS A 123 53.14 -6.96 -1.43
CA LYS A 123 54.39 -6.23 -1.70
C LYS A 123 54.17 -4.87 -2.36
N GLU A 124 55.00 -3.91 -1.97
CA GLU A 124 55.19 -2.62 -2.64
C GLU A 124 55.93 -2.79 -3.98
N ILE A 125 55.87 -1.77 -4.85
CA ILE A 125 57.09 -1.09 -5.35
C ILE A 125 56.73 0.25 -6.00
N SER A 126 57.72 1.15 -6.03
CA SER A 126 57.63 2.58 -6.31
C SER A 126 57.89 3.00 -7.76
N GLN A 127 57.43 4.21 -8.14
CA GLN A 127 58.00 5.09 -9.18
C GLN A 127 57.87 4.56 -10.65
N ALA A 128 57.99 5.38 -11.72
CA ALA A 128 58.24 6.82 -11.83
C ALA A 128 57.58 7.42 -13.10
N GLN A 129 57.35 8.76 -13.10
CA GLN A 129 57.85 9.75 -14.09
C GLN A 129 57.92 9.33 -15.59
N THR A 130 57.45 10.12 -16.56
CA THR A 130 58.06 11.41 -16.95
C THR A 130 57.27 12.21 -18.01
N LEU A 131 57.42 13.55 -17.98
CA LEU A 131 57.53 14.51 -19.11
C LEU A 131 56.34 14.64 -20.10
N SER A 132 55.86 15.83 -20.49
CA SER A 132 56.30 17.23 -20.25
C SER A 132 55.13 18.21 -20.60
N LYS A 133 55.22 19.56 -20.71
CA LYS A 133 56.34 20.51 -20.87
C LYS A 133 55.94 21.96 -20.44
N GLN A 134 56.80 22.89 -20.86
CA GLN A 134 56.74 24.37 -20.91
C GLN A 134 55.40 25.02 -21.33
N ASP A 135 55.15 26.32 -21.09
CA ASP A 135 56.09 27.41 -20.73
C ASP A 135 55.53 28.48 -19.74
N LYS A 136 56.39 29.45 -19.39
CA LYS A 136 56.23 30.54 -18.39
C LYS A 136 55.02 31.48 -18.62
N ILE A 137 54.51 32.09 -17.54
CA ILE A 137 54.72 33.54 -17.21
C ILE A 137 54.15 33.94 -15.82
N VAL A 138 54.93 34.78 -15.13
CA VAL A 138 54.70 35.64 -13.94
C VAL A 138 53.28 35.74 -13.33
N ASN A 139 53.20 35.49 -12.02
CA ASN A 139 52.18 36.07 -11.12
C ASN A 139 52.72 37.36 -10.47
N SER A 140 51.96 38.44 -10.50
CA SER A 140 52.24 39.70 -9.78
C SER A 140 51.26 39.91 -8.63
N PRO A 141 51.71 40.04 -7.37
CA PRO A 141 50.82 40.33 -6.25
C PRO A 141 50.55 41.84 -6.07
N THR A 142 49.34 42.12 -5.60
CA THR A 142 48.81 43.30 -4.90
C THR A 142 49.76 44.48 -4.62
N PRO A 143 49.45 45.71 -5.09
CA PRO A 143 50.01 46.94 -4.54
C PRO A 143 49.44 47.24 -3.14
N GLN A 144 50.31 47.47 -2.16
CA GLN A 144 49.93 48.15 -0.92
C GLN A 144 50.03 49.68 -1.14
N THR A 145 49.14 50.45 -0.53
CA THR A 145 49.25 51.91 -0.48
C THR A 145 49.77 52.33 0.89
N GLU A 146 51.06 52.60 1.01
CA GLU A 146 51.62 53.20 2.24
C GLU A 146 51.26 54.69 2.33
N GLN A 147 50.75 55.12 3.49
CA GLN A 147 50.77 56.53 3.86
C GLN A 147 52.11 56.84 4.52
N THR A 148 52.87 57.76 3.94
CA THR A 148 54.14 58.24 4.50
C THR A 148 53.89 59.18 5.67
N ASP A 149 54.14 58.71 6.89
CA ASP A 149 54.09 59.52 8.11
C ASP A 149 55.48 60.16 8.39
N LEU A 150 55.52 61.46 8.69
CA LEU A 150 56.75 62.24 8.85
C LEU A 150 56.89 62.82 10.26
N GLN A 151 57.88 62.31 11.01
CA GLN A 151 58.17 62.77 12.37
C GLN A 151 58.78 64.17 12.41
N ILE A 152 58.29 65.01 13.31
CA ILE A 152 59.04 66.14 13.89
C ILE A 152 58.91 66.09 15.42
N LYS A 153 60.00 66.32 16.14
CA LYS A 153 60.08 66.35 17.61
C LYS A 153 60.29 67.78 18.14
N ASN A 154 59.97 67.96 19.44
CA ASN A 154 60.29 69.12 20.31
C ASN A 154 59.72 70.47 19.81
N GLY A 155 58.56 70.95 20.23
CA GLY A 155 58.09 71.05 21.62
C GLY A 155 58.42 72.43 22.21
N GLN A 156 57.42 73.31 22.28
CA GLN A 156 57.38 74.44 23.23
C GLN A 156 55.94 74.71 23.67
N ARG A 157 55.73 75.02 24.95
CA ARG A 157 54.44 75.45 25.50
C ARG A 157 54.26 76.94 25.29
N LEU A 158 53.11 77.37 24.79
CA LEU A 158 52.54 78.70 25.01
C LEU A 158 51.02 78.60 25.09
N SER A 159 50.37 79.64 25.60
CA SER A 159 49.18 79.47 26.45
C SER A 159 48.01 80.39 26.10
N ILE A 160 46.80 79.81 26.13
CA ILE A 160 45.51 80.47 26.37
C ILE A 160 45.09 81.54 25.35
N LEU A 161 43.99 81.27 24.63
CA LEU A 161 42.80 82.13 24.67
C LEU A 161 41.58 81.42 24.08
N LYS A 162 40.40 81.71 24.63
CA LYS A 162 39.12 81.10 24.24
C LYS A 162 38.41 82.04 23.28
N ALA A 163 38.42 81.72 21.99
CA ALA A 163 37.81 82.58 20.97
C ALA A 163 36.30 82.71 21.18
N ALA A 164 35.80 83.94 21.29
CA ALA A 164 34.38 84.23 21.19
C ALA A 164 33.97 84.25 19.71
N GLN A 165 32.86 83.60 19.36
CA GLN A 165 32.34 83.63 17.99
C GLN A 165 31.78 85.03 17.68
N ALA A 166 32.26 85.64 16.59
CA ALA A 166 31.70 86.89 16.09
C ALA A 166 30.31 86.65 15.50
N VAL A 167 29.34 87.51 15.84
CA VAL A 167 27.99 87.47 15.27
C VAL A 167 28.04 88.06 13.86
N GLN A 168 27.60 87.29 12.87
CA GLN A 168 27.54 87.75 11.47
C GLN A 168 26.55 88.93 11.33
N PRO A 169 26.89 90.00 10.60
CA PRO A 169 26.05 91.22 10.53
C PRO A 169 24.76 91.02 9.72
N VAL A 170 24.63 89.91 9.00
CA VAL A 170 23.45 89.52 8.23
C VAL A 170 23.06 88.09 8.59
N LYS A 171 21.75 87.85 8.70
CA LYS A 171 21.16 86.51 8.76
C LYS A 171 20.29 86.30 7.53
N ALA A 172 20.40 85.14 6.90
CA ALA A 172 19.49 84.69 5.86
C ALA A 172 18.83 83.38 6.28
N VAL A 173 17.56 83.20 5.94
CA VAL A 173 16.78 81.97 6.18
C VAL A 173 16.02 81.63 4.90
N VAL A 174 16.29 80.43 4.36
CA VAL A 174 15.61 79.87 3.20
C VAL A 174 14.25 79.30 3.64
N ASP A 175 13.19 79.62 2.89
CA ASP A 175 11.88 78.96 2.96
C ASP A 175 11.58 78.18 1.66
N ASP A 176 10.33 77.75 1.45
CA ASP A 176 9.99 76.92 0.29
C ASP A 176 9.99 77.69 -1.04
N LYS A 177 10.04 79.03 -1.03
CA LYS A 177 9.89 79.91 -2.21
C LYS A 177 10.95 81.02 -2.31
N GLY A 178 11.69 81.29 -1.23
CA GLY A 178 12.67 82.38 -1.23
C GLY A 178 13.65 82.42 -0.07
N ILE A 179 14.42 83.51 0.00
CA ILE A 179 15.35 83.82 1.08
C ILE A 179 14.85 85.04 1.85
N ASN A 180 14.58 84.87 3.14
CA ASN A 180 14.35 85.96 4.08
C ASN A 180 15.71 86.47 4.59
N ILE A 181 16.11 87.68 4.19
CA ILE A 181 17.38 88.29 4.56
C ILE A 181 17.14 89.43 5.56
N GLN A 182 17.91 89.46 6.64
CA GLN A 182 17.81 90.45 7.72
C GLN A 182 19.20 90.97 8.11
N TYR A 183 19.40 92.28 8.00
CA TYR A 183 20.55 92.98 8.58
C TYR A 183 20.38 93.07 10.09
N GLN A 184 21.39 92.66 10.86
CA GLN A 184 21.28 92.46 12.32
C GLN A 184 21.80 93.65 13.15
N ALA A 185 22.33 94.69 12.52
CA ALA A 185 22.83 95.90 13.19
C ALA A 185 21.97 97.14 12.90
N THR A 186 22.08 98.16 13.74
CA THR A 186 21.39 99.44 13.54
C THR A 186 21.82 100.12 12.24
N ILE A 187 20.87 100.55 11.42
CA ILE A 187 21.13 101.29 10.17
C ILE A 187 21.26 102.79 10.51
N PRO A 188 22.39 103.46 10.20
CA PRO A 188 22.55 104.89 10.47
C PRO A 188 21.69 105.77 9.58
N GLU A 189 21.34 106.98 10.05
CA GLU A 189 20.57 107.95 9.26
C GLU A 189 21.21 108.27 7.90
N ASN A 190 20.34 108.46 6.90
CA ASN A 190 20.68 108.67 5.49
C ASN A 190 21.48 107.52 4.84
N THR A 191 21.33 106.30 5.35
CA THR A 191 21.97 105.08 4.85
C THR A 191 20.92 104.06 4.41
N SER A 192 21.12 103.41 3.27
CA SER A 192 20.30 102.27 2.82
C SER A 192 21.13 101.00 2.74
N ILE A 193 20.56 99.86 3.13
CA ILE A 193 21.16 98.54 2.90
C ILE A 193 20.66 97.99 1.55
N LEU A 194 21.59 97.44 0.78
CA LEU A 194 21.36 96.79 -0.50
C LEU A 194 21.94 95.37 -0.47
N TYR A 195 21.21 94.40 -0.99
CA TYR A 195 21.70 93.04 -1.20
C TYR A 195 21.81 92.78 -2.70
N ALA A 196 23.01 92.45 -3.17
CA ALA A 196 23.20 91.85 -4.49
C ALA A 196 23.12 90.33 -4.30
N VAL A 197 22.19 89.67 -5.00
CA VAL A 197 21.94 88.22 -4.86
C VAL A 197 21.96 87.56 -6.23
N TRP A 198 22.65 86.44 -6.36
CA TRP A 198 22.81 85.67 -7.61
C TRP A 198 23.03 84.17 -7.33
N GLY A 199 22.76 83.34 -8.32
CA GLY A 199 22.91 81.88 -8.28
C GLY A 199 24.29 81.38 -8.71
N ASP A 200 24.69 80.23 -8.19
CA ASP A 200 26.03 79.66 -8.45
C ASP A 200 26.11 78.92 -9.82
N GLN A 201 24.99 78.47 -10.40
CA GLN A 201 25.01 77.70 -11.68
C GLN A 201 25.35 78.59 -12.88
N GLN A 202 24.93 79.86 -12.85
CA GLN A 202 25.11 80.81 -13.96
C GLN A 202 26.10 81.95 -13.63
N GLY A 203 26.66 81.96 -12.42
CA GLY A 203 27.45 83.09 -11.91
C GLY A 203 26.60 84.37 -11.80
N GLN A 204 27.21 85.55 -11.83
CA GLN A 204 26.49 86.84 -11.65
C GLN A 204 25.54 87.24 -12.80
N ASN A 205 25.20 86.32 -13.72
CA ASN A 205 24.32 86.60 -14.86
C ASN A 205 22.83 86.75 -14.46
N ASP A 206 22.42 86.18 -13.33
CA ASP A 206 21.07 86.34 -12.75
C ASP A 206 21.04 87.36 -11.59
N LEU A 207 22.09 88.19 -11.44
CA LEU A 207 22.26 89.07 -10.28
C LEU A 207 21.13 90.11 -10.17
N VAL A 208 20.36 90.01 -9.09
CA VAL A 208 19.30 90.95 -8.73
C VAL A 208 19.71 91.75 -7.50
N TRP A 209 19.50 93.07 -7.58
CA TRP A 209 19.62 93.98 -6.45
C TRP A 209 18.29 94.09 -5.68
N TYR A 210 18.33 93.76 -4.39
CA TYR A 210 17.22 93.91 -3.46
C TYR A 210 17.53 95.06 -2.49
N GLN A 211 16.70 96.10 -2.48
CA GLN A 211 16.80 97.15 -1.46
C GLN A 211 16.10 96.68 -0.18
N ALA A 212 16.78 96.83 0.95
CA ALA A 212 16.22 96.48 2.25
C ALA A 212 15.14 97.50 2.71
N SER A 213 14.24 97.03 3.55
CA SER A 213 13.31 97.88 4.32
C SER A 213 14.06 98.84 5.25
N ALA A 214 13.34 99.80 5.85
CA ALA A 214 13.86 100.63 6.93
C ALA A 214 14.34 99.84 8.17
N THR A 215 13.92 98.57 8.31
CA THR A 215 14.37 97.64 9.35
C THR A 215 15.47 96.68 8.89
N GLY A 216 15.99 96.82 7.66
CA GLY A 216 17.05 95.96 7.12
C GLY A 216 16.59 94.61 6.55
N ALA A 217 15.28 94.39 6.41
CA ALA A 217 14.71 93.15 5.88
C ALA A 217 14.57 93.17 4.35
N ALA A 218 14.75 92.03 3.69
CA ALA A 218 14.43 91.82 2.28
C ALA A 218 13.98 90.36 2.02
N TYR A 219 13.18 90.16 0.97
CA TYR A 219 12.79 88.83 0.49
C TYR A 219 13.29 88.62 -0.94
N VAL A 220 14.00 87.51 -1.15
CA VAL A 220 14.50 87.05 -2.45
C VAL A 220 13.57 85.95 -2.95
N ASP A 221 12.75 86.22 -3.94
CA ASP A 221 11.92 85.21 -4.62
C ASP A 221 12.78 84.38 -5.57
N PHE A 222 12.88 83.06 -5.35
CA PHE A 222 13.71 82.18 -6.19
C PHE A 222 13.20 82.09 -7.64
N ALA A 223 11.91 82.36 -7.91
CA ALA A 223 11.37 82.34 -9.28
C ALA A 223 11.94 83.46 -10.19
N ARG A 224 12.65 84.43 -9.59
CA ARG A 224 13.41 85.47 -10.31
C ARG A 224 14.78 84.99 -10.78
N HIS A 225 15.36 84.01 -10.10
CA HIS A 225 16.68 83.44 -10.34
C HIS A 225 16.63 82.11 -11.11
N LYS A 226 15.56 81.34 -10.89
CA LYS A 226 15.18 80.12 -11.63
C LYS A 226 16.12 78.93 -11.52
N GLU A 227 16.90 78.84 -10.44
CA GLU A 227 17.78 77.70 -10.17
C GLU A 227 17.69 77.15 -8.75
N TYR A 228 18.13 75.90 -8.59
CA TYR A 228 18.38 75.25 -7.30
C TYR A 228 19.89 75.15 -7.10
N GLY A 229 20.35 75.16 -5.84
CA GLY A 229 21.77 75.14 -5.49
C GLY A 229 22.15 76.29 -4.56
N LYS A 230 23.41 76.72 -4.65
CA LYS A 230 23.98 77.79 -3.84
C LYS A 230 23.53 79.16 -4.38
N TYR A 231 23.27 80.08 -3.46
CA TYR A 231 23.01 81.49 -3.68
C TYR A 231 24.01 82.34 -2.91
N HIS A 232 24.58 83.33 -3.60
CA HIS A 232 25.53 84.29 -3.04
C HIS A 232 24.79 85.58 -2.66
N ILE A 233 25.01 86.08 -1.45
CA ILE A 233 24.41 87.30 -0.92
C ILE A 233 25.54 88.27 -0.54
N HIS A 234 25.75 89.30 -1.37
CA HIS A 234 26.69 90.38 -1.06
C HIS A 234 25.92 91.60 -0.53
N THR A 235 26.23 92.00 0.70
CA THR A 235 25.56 93.10 1.40
C THR A 235 26.37 94.38 1.30
N TYR A 236 25.72 95.47 0.91
CA TYR A 236 26.32 96.79 0.76
C TYR A 236 25.55 97.84 1.56
N SER A 237 26.29 98.76 2.17
CA SER A 237 25.78 99.98 2.79
C SER A 237 25.96 101.15 1.83
N LYS A 238 24.88 101.84 1.48
CA LYS A 238 24.88 102.98 0.57
C LYS A 238 24.57 104.27 1.31
N ARG A 239 25.52 105.22 1.30
CA ARG A 239 25.41 106.54 1.95
C ARG A 239 26.01 107.61 1.06
N ASN A 240 25.31 108.73 0.87
CA ASN A 240 25.74 109.85 0.01
C ASN A 240 26.20 109.42 -1.40
N GLY A 241 25.54 108.41 -1.97
CA GLY A 241 25.88 107.84 -3.29
C GLY A 241 26.95 106.75 -3.29
N MET A 242 27.89 106.77 -2.34
CA MET A 242 28.95 105.75 -2.21
C MET A 242 28.40 104.43 -1.66
N MET A 243 28.89 103.30 -2.17
CA MET A 243 28.57 101.96 -1.67
C MET A 243 29.79 101.33 -1.00
N LEU A 244 29.62 100.79 0.20
CA LEU A 244 30.63 100.07 0.97
C LEU A 244 30.18 98.62 1.16
N GLY A 245 31.03 97.64 0.84
CA GLY A 245 30.76 96.23 1.13
C GLY A 245 30.78 95.95 2.63
N VAL A 246 29.80 95.20 3.13
CA VAL A 246 29.59 94.94 4.57
C VAL A 246 29.83 93.48 4.91
N SER A 247 29.28 92.55 4.12
CA SER A 247 29.42 91.12 4.35
C SER A 247 29.07 90.30 3.10
N THR A 248 29.63 89.11 3.01
CA THR A 248 29.25 88.06 2.06
C THR A 248 28.65 86.88 2.83
N LEU A 249 27.60 86.28 2.29
CA LEU A 249 26.93 85.11 2.87
C LEU A 249 26.49 84.18 1.75
N GLU A 250 26.74 82.88 1.92
CA GLU A 250 26.19 81.84 1.06
C GLU A 250 24.98 81.19 1.75
N VAL A 251 23.92 80.88 0.99
CA VAL A 251 22.87 79.94 1.40
C VAL A 251 22.64 78.92 0.29
N SER A 252 21.94 77.83 0.57
CA SER A 252 21.64 76.80 -0.45
C SER A 252 20.16 76.42 -0.43
N LEU A 253 19.52 76.51 -1.59
CA LEU A 253 18.22 75.93 -1.86
C LEU A 253 18.44 74.51 -2.41
N LEU A 254 18.14 73.49 -1.60
CA LEU A 254 18.20 72.10 -2.03
C LEU A 254 17.04 71.76 -2.98
N THR A 255 17.27 70.85 -3.93
CA THR A 255 16.20 70.27 -4.74
C THR A 255 15.21 69.50 -3.85
N PRO A 256 13.90 69.43 -4.20
CA PRO A 256 12.90 68.78 -3.37
C PRO A 256 13.20 67.30 -3.08
N GLN A 257 13.41 66.98 -1.80
CA GLN A 257 13.68 65.62 -1.34
C GLN A 257 12.37 64.85 -1.16
N ILE A 258 11.93 64.18 -2.22
CA ILE A 258 10.71 63.37 -2.21
C ILE A 258 10.99 61.95 -1.69
N SER A 259 9.93 61.27 -1.25
CA SER A 259 9.95 59.81 -1.04
C SER A 259 9.15 59.14 -2.15
N SER A 260 9.52 57.93 -2.55
CA SER A 260 8.73 57.16 -3.51
C SER A 260 8.81 55.66 -3.25
N LYS A 261 7.73 54.95 -3.56
CA LYS A 261 7.55 53.51 -3.35
C LYS A 261 6.87 52.90 -4.56
N VAL A 262 7.32 51.72 -4.97
CA VAL A 262 6.68 50.90 -6.01
C VAL A 262 6.09 49.66 -5.35
N ILE A 263 4.89 49.26 -5.76
CA ILE A 263 4.18 48.09 -5.23
C ILE A 263 3.59 47.31 -6.42
N GLN A 264 3.92 46.03 -6.55
CA GLN A 264 3.22 45.15 -7.50
C GLN A 264 1.80 44.90 -7.00
N ASN A 265 0.79 45.10 -7.84
CA ASN A 265 -0.59 44.80 -7.49
C ASN A 265 -0.94 43.35 -7.89
N ASP A 266 -0.49 42.94 -9.08
CA ASP A 266 -0.80 41.67 -9.73
C ASP A 266 0.26 41.31 -10.81
N SER A 267 0.02 40.29 -11.64
CA SER A 267 0.97 39.86 -12.69
C SER A 267 1.14 40.87 -13.84
N ASN A 268 0.20 41.81 -13.98
CA ASN A 268 0.00 42.71 -15.10
C ASN A 268 0.10 44.19 -14.69
N SER A 269 0.06 44.54 -13.41
CA SER A 269 0.13 45.95 -12.98
C SER A 269 0.94 46.21 -11.70
N PHE A 270 1.51 47.41 -11.62
CA PHE A 270 2.18 47.92 -10.43
C PHE A 270 1.87 49.41 -10.20
N THR A 271 1.81 49.82 -8.93
CA THR A 271 1.50 51.19 -8.52
C THR A 271 2.77 51.91 -8.07
N ILE A 272 3.04 53.09 -8.63
CA ILE A 272 4.09 54.00 -8.18
C ILE A 272 3.43 55.07 -7.31
N THR A 273 3.93 55.25 -6.08
CA THR A 273 3.55 56.35 -5.17
C THR A 273 4.74 57.27 -4.97
N VAL A 274 4.50 58.59 -5.02
CA VAL A 274 5.46 59.65 -4.71
C VAL A 274 4.86 60.51 -3.61
N SER A 275 5.60 60.72 -2.53
CA SER A 275 5.17 61.41 -1.29
C SER A 275 6.18 62.47 -0.88
N ASN A 276 5.78 63.35 0.05
CA ASN A 276 6.56 64.52 0.50
C ASN A 276 6.86 65.52 -0.64
N VAL A 277 5.99 65.58 -1.65
CA VAL A 277 6.09 66.54 -2.75
C VAL A 277 5.69 67.94 -2.24
N PRO A 278 6.56 68.97 -2.28
CA PRO A 278 6.26 70.28 -1.71
C PRO A 278 5.35 71.12 -2.63
N SER A 279 4.77 72.20 -2.09
CA SER A 279 3.82 73.07 -2.81
C SER A 279 4.38 73.76 -4.06
N THR A 280 5.71 73.80 -4.20
CA THR A 280 6.41 74.34 -5.36
C THR A 280 6.53 73.37 -6.54
N ILE A 281 6.08 72.12 -6.39
CA ILE A 281 5.91 71.18 -7.50
C ILE A 281 4.42 71.07 -7.83
N THR A 282 4.02 71.52 -9.03
CA THR A 282 2.61 71.62 -9.44
C THR A 282 2.07 70.38 -10.17
N GLY A 283 2.96 69.47 -10.56
CA GLY A 283 2.61 68.21 -11.21
C GLY A 283 3.82 67.28 -11.28
N VAL A 284 3.57 65.97 -11.32
CA VAL A 284 4.60 64.92 -11.31
C VAL A 284 4.47 64.04 -12.56
N SER A 285 5.55 63.97 -13.33
CA SER A 285 5.65 63.16 -14.55
C SER A 285 6.66 62.03 -14.36
N ILE A 286 6.30 60.82 -14.78
CA ILE A 286 7.05 59.59 -14.49
C ILE A 286 7.21 58.78 -15.79
N PRO A 287 8.32 58.93 -16.54
CA PRO A 287 8.64 57.99 -17.60
C PRO A 287 9.11 56.66 -17.04
N VAL A 288 8.63 55.60 -17.66
CA VAL A 288 8.92 54.21 -17.32
C VAL A 288 9.28 53.45 -18.60
N TRP A 289 10.26 52.57 -18.53
CA TRP A 289 10.71 51.68 -19.61
C TRP A 289 11.34 50.41 -19.01
N THR A 290 11.44 49.31 -19.77
CA THR A 290 12.21 48.13 -19.32
C THR A 290 13.65 48.16 -19.86
N ASP A 291 14.59 47.52 -19.18
CA ASP A 291 15.98 47.37 -19.69
C ASP A 291 16.06 46.55 -20.99
N LYS A 292 15.01 45.82 -21.36
CA LYS A 292 14.99 44.95 -22.54
C LYS A 292 14.93 45.82 -23.79
N ASN A 293 15.95 45.69 -24.65
CA ASN A 293 16.19 46.51 -25.85
C ASN A 293 16.47 48.01 -25.62
N GLY A 294 16.36 48.54 -24.40
CA GLY A 294 16.89 49.85 -24.01
C GLY A 294 15.83 50.85 -23.55
N GLN A 295 15.21 51.58 -24.48
CA GLN A 295 14.14 52.56 -24.22
C GLN A 295 13.07 52.53 -25.34
N ASP A 296 12.90 51.40 -26.03
CA ASP A 296 11.95 51.22 -27.13
C ASP A 296 10.48 51.17 -26.65
N ASP A 297 10.25 50.77 -25.39
CA ASP A 297 8.93 50.75 -24.75
C ASP A 297 8.61 52.00 -23.88
N LEU A 298 9.48 53.03 -23.93
CA LEU A 298 9.42 54.15 -22.98
C LEU A 298 8.11 54.92 -23.04
N LYS A 299 7.39 54.92 -21.91
CA LYS A 299 6.08 55.58 -21.76
C LYS A 299 6.09 56.59 -20.62
N TRP A 300 5.68 57.82 -20.93
CA TRP A 300 5.48 58.89 -19.96
C TRP A 300 4.10 58.78 -19.30
N TYR A 301 4.10 58.62 -17.98
CA TYR A 301 2.90 58.67 -17.14
C TYR A 301 2.79 60.04 -16.46
N GLN A 302 1.57 60.57 -16.36
CA GLN A 302 1.27 61.71 -15.48
C GLN A 302 0.64 61.16 -14.20
N ALA A 303 1.22 61.51 -13.05
CA ALA A 303 0.73 61.01 -11.77
C ALA A 303 -0.40 61.90 -11.24
N SER A 304 -1.48 61.27 -10.78
CA SER A 304 -2.63 61.95 -10.18
C SER A 304 -2.34 62.28 -8.72
N GLN A 305 -2.63 63.51 -8.31
CA GLN A 305 -2.53 63.88 -6.89
C GLN A 305 -3.66 63.23 -6.10
N THR A 306 -3.32 62.37 -5.13
CA THR A 306 -4.31 61.67 -4.29
C THR A 306 -4.54 62.36 -2.95
N SER A 307 -3.56 63.13 -2.47
CA SER A 307 -3.69 64.04 -1.33
C SER A 307 -2.60 65.12 -1.35
N ALA A 308 -2.60 66.05 -0.40
CA ALA A 308 -1.59 67.10 -0.31
C ALA A 308 -0.17 66.49 -0.23
N GLY A 309 0.67 66.78 -1.23
CA GLY A 309 2.04 66.26 -1.32
C GLY A 309 2.17 64.77 -1.66
N VAL A 310 1.10 64.08 -2.09
CA VAL A 310 1.14 62.67 -2.52
C VAL A 310 0.53 62.50 -3.92
N TYR A 311 1.30 61.90 -4.82
CA TYR A 311 0.95 61.60 -6.21
C TYR A 311 1.05 60.09 -6.45
N GLN A 312 0.15 59.53 -7.25
CA GLN A 312 0.17 58.11 -7.61
C GLN A 312 -0.08 57.89 -9.10
N VAL A 313 0.49 56.81 -9.65
CA VAL A 313 0.09 56.28 -10.95
C VAL A 313 0.13 54.76 -10.99
N LEU A 314 -0.83 54.19 -11.71
CA LEU A 314 -0.89 52.78 -12.05
C LEU A 314 -0.14 52.56 -13.38
N VAL A 315 0.86 51.68 -13.37
CA VAL A 315 1.56 51.22 -14.56
C VAL A 315 1.06 49.83 -14.92
N ASP A 316 0.50 49.70 -16.11
CA ASP A 316 0.07 48.44 -16.69
C ASP A 316 1.17 47.91 -17.62
N ILE A 317 1.64 46.70 -17.34
CA ILE A 317 2.73 45.97 -18.00
C ILE A 317 2.40 45.67 -19.47
N ALA A 318 1.13 45.66 -19.88
CA ALA A 318 0.74 45.56 -21.28
C ALA A 318 1.16 46.78 -22.13
N ASN A 319 1.36 47.95 -21.50
CA ASN A 319 1.96 49.11 -22.18
C ASN A 319 3.47 48.97 -22.43
N HIS A 320 4.10 48.03 -21.72
CA HIS A 320 5.53 47.76 -21.70
C HIS A 320 5.79 46.38 -22.32
N ASN A 321 5.17 46.16 -23.49
CA ASN A 321 5.25 44.96 -24.32
C ASN A 321 4.97 43.61 -23.59
N ASN A 322 4.30 43.65 -22.43
CA ASN A 322 4.13 42.53 -21.49
C ASN A 322 5.44 41.93 -20.93
N GLU A 323 6.49 42.74 -20.87
CA GLU A 323 7.84 42.25 -20.57
C GLU A 323 8.07 41.90 -19.09
N LYS A 324 9.08 41.06 -18.86
CA LYS A 324 9.53 40.61 -17.55
C LYS A 324 11.00 40.94 -17.39
N GLY A 325 11.36 41.62 -16.30
CA GLY A 325 12.73 42.08 -16.07
C GLY A 325 12.79 43.28 -15.12
N LEU A 326 13.76 44.17 -15.36
CA LEU A 326 13.92 45.42 -14.62
C LEU A 326 13.25 46.58 -15.37
N TYR A 327 12.47 47.36 -14.65
CA TYR A 327 11.84 48.61 -15.07
C TYR A 327 12.62 49.76 -14.47
N ASN A 328 13.00 50.70 -15.32
CA ASN A 328 13.55 51.99 -14.92
C ASN A 328 12.40 52.97 -14.73
N ILE A 329 12.47 53.76 -13.66
CA ILE A 329 11.44 54.71 -13.25
C ILE A 329 12.15 56.01 -12.89
N HIS A 330 12.05 57.02 -13.74
CA HIS A 330 12.49 58.37 -13.39
C HIS A 330 11.28 59.18 -12.90
N ILE A 331 11.49 60.07 -11.95
CA ILE A 331 10.43 60.90 -11.35
C ILE A 331 10.82 62.36 -11.54
N TYR A 332 9.99 63.11 -12.25
CA TYR A 332 10.17 64.52 -12.54
C TYR A 332 9.02 65.35 -11.96
N GLY A 333 9.30 66.60 -11.59
CA GLY A 333 8.32 67.55 -11.08
C GLY A 333 8.36 68.88 -11.82
N ASN A 334 7.20 69.48 -12.08
CA ASN A 334 7.11 70.81 -12.67
C ASN A 334 7.26 71.86 -11.57
N SER A 335 8.40 72.56 -11.53
CA SER A 335 8.74 73.49 -10.45
C SER A 335 8.31 74.93 -10.73
N THR A 336 7.68 75.57 -9.74
CA THR A 336 7.38 77.01 -9.76
C THR A 336 8.63 77.88 -9.63
N ILE A 337 9.76 77.32 -9.19
CA ILE A 337 11.02 78.05 -9.01
C ILE A 337 11.76 78.15 -10.33
N THR A 338 12.07 77.03 -10.99
CA THR A 338 12.75 77.05 -12.30
C THR A 338 11.80 77.49 -13.43
N GLY A 339 10.48 77.38 -13.22
CA GLY A 339 9.46 77.56 -14.26
C GLY A 339 9.41 76.40 -15.26
N GLY A 340 10.02 75.25 -14.92
CA GLY A 340 10.16 74.10 -15.81
C GLY A 340 10.24 72.77 -15.06
N GLN A 341 10.41 71.69 -15.81
CA GLN A 341 10.50 70.35 -15.25
C GLN A 341 11.90 70.08 -14.67
N ILE A 342 11.96 69.56 -13.43
CA ILE A 342 13.20 69.15 -12.74
C ILE A 342 13.15 67.65 -12.44
N GLY A 343 14.31 66.99 -12.39
CA GLY A 343 14.42 65.64 -11.85
C GLY A 343 14.29 65.64 -10.32
N LEU A 344 13.53 64.69 -9.76
CA LEU A 344 13.31 64.54 -8.32
C LEU A 344 13.93 63.26 -7.77
N ALA A 345 13.82 62.14 -8.49
CA ALA A 345 14.44 60.87 -8.13
C ALA A 345 14.54 59.93 -9.33
N THR A 346 15.37 58.90 -9.21
CA THR A 346 15.33 57.70 -10.05
C THR A 346 15.10 56.46 -9.17
N ARG A 347 14.47 55.43 -9.71
CA ARG A 347 14.30 54.10 -9.11
C ARG A 347 14.34 53.04 -10.19
N THR A 348 14.62 51.82 -9.76
CA THR A 348 14.33 50.61 -10.52
C THR A 348 13.32 49.75 -9.76
N TYR A 349 12.58 48.93 -10.49
CA TYR A 349 11.60 47.97 -9.97
C TYR A 349 11.63 46.72 -10.83
N SER A 350 11.47 45.53 -10.27
CA SER A 350 11.34 44.31 -11.07
C SER A 350 9.99 43.64 -10.84
N ASN A 351 9.33 43.24 -11.93
CA ASN A 351 8.10 42.45 -11.91
C ASN A 351 8.37 40.93 -11.96
N VAL A 352 9.60 40.53 -11.66
CA VAL A 352 10.12 39.15 -11.57
C VAL A 352 10.37 38.83 -10.09
N GLU A 353 9.94 37.67 -9.62
CA GLU A 353 10.15 37.26 -8.23
C GLU A 353 11.63 36.93 -7.98
N SER A 354 12.36 37.81 -7.28
CA SER A 354 13.77 37.62 -6.88
C SER A 354 14.01 36.53 -5.82
N LYS A 355 13.06 35.61 -5.68
CA LYS A 355 13.04 34.52 -4.69
C LYS A 355 13.74 33.26 -5.24
N PRO A 356 14.22 32.36 -4.37
CA PRO A 356 14.66 31.03 -4.77
C PRO A 356 13.52 30.20 -5.38
N ASN A 357 13.91 29.22 -6.19
CA ASN A 357 13.03 28.21 -6.77
C ASN A 357 12.38 27.32 -5.68
N ALA A 358 11.31 26.60 -6.05
CA ALA A 358 10.68 25.63 -5.17
C ALA A 358 11.61 24.43 -4.88
N LYS A 359 11.47 23.80 -3.71
CA LYS A 359 12.27 22.61 -3.36
C LYS A 359 11.67 21.37 -4.02
N VAL A 360 12.47 20.65 -4.79
CA VAL A 360 12.06 19.43 -5.48
C VAL A 360 12.77 18.23 -4.84
N TYR A 361 12.01 17.20 -4.43
CA TYR A 361 12.54 16.00 -3.77
C TYR A 361 11.56 14.83 -3.78
N VAL A 362 12.06 13.61 -3.56
CA VAL A 362 11.24 12.40 -3.36
C VAL A 362 11.08 12.09 -1.87
N ILE A 363 9.89 11.61 -1.49
CA ILE A 363 9.59 10.97 -0.20
C ILE A 363 8.96 9.59 -0.41
N ASP A 364 8.72 8.87 0.69
CA ASP A 364 8.12 7.52 0.76
C ASP A 364 8.89 6.39 0.05
N TYR A 365 9.89 6.71 -0.77
CA TYR A 365 10.78 5.75 -1.42
C TYR A 365 11.43 4.78 -0.43
N ALA A 366 11.40 3.51 -0.80
CA ALA A 366 12.28 2.46 -0.30
C ALA A 366 12.44 1.42 -1.42
N GLU A 367 13.62 0.83 -1.54
CA GLU A 367 13.95 -0.08 -2.66
C GLU A 367 12.99 -1.28 -2.77
N ASN A 368 12.35 -1.69 -1.67
CA ASN A 368 11.38 -2.80 -1.64
C ASN A 368 9.92 -2.38 -1.92
N LYS A 369 9.63 -1.11 -2.24
CA LYS A 369 8.29 -0.60 -2.58
C LYS A 369 8.13 -0.38 -4.08
N THR A 370 6.93 -0.64 -4.60
CA THR A 370 6.55 -0.32 -5.99
C THR A 370 6.07 1.12 -6.19
N ARG A 371 6.09 1.95 -5.13
CA ARG A 371 5.59 3.33 -5.11
C ARG A 371 6.50 4.26 -4.33
N PHE A 372 6.60 5.50 -4.80
CA PHE A 372 7.25 6.63 -4.14
C PHE A 372 6.55 7.93 -4.51
N THR A 373 6.82 9.03 -3.80
CA THR A 373 6.11 10.30 -3.99
C THR A 373 7.10 11.40 -4.38
N VAL A 374 6.89 12.06 -5.52
CA VAL A 374 7.66 13.24 -5.96
C VAL A 374 6.94 14.50 -5.49
N ASN A 375 7.66 15.37 -4.78
CA ASN A 375 7.16 16.64 -4.25
C ASN A 375 7.89 17.82 -4.90
N VAL A 376 7.12 18.84 -5.27
CA VAL A 376 7.59 20.19 -5.58
C VAL A 376 6.97 21.14 -4.56
N VAL A 377 7.79 21.71 -3.68
CA VAL A 377 7.34 22.45 -2.49
C VAL A 377 7.89 23.87 -2.52
N GLY A 378 7.02 24.80 -2.90
CA GLY A 378 7.23 26.22 -2.67
C GLY A 378 6.75 26.66 -1.28
N SER A 379 6.91 27.96 -1.02
CA SER A 379 6.40 28.65 0.17
C SER A 379 6.13 30.12 -0.19
N SER A 380 5.85 30.98 0.79
CA SER A 380 5.79 32.43 0.56
C SER A 380 7.15 33.05 0.20
N SER A 381 8.26 32.42 0.59
CA SER A 381 9.63 32.88 0.33
C SER A 381 10.32 32.22 -0.87
N THR A 382 9.64 31.32 -1.60
CA THR A 382 10.05 30.87 -2.94
C THR A 382 9.21 31.55 -4.01
N LYS A 383 9.62 31.44 -5.27
CA LYS A 383 8.78 31.77 -6.43
C LYS A 383 7.44 31.02 -6.38
N THR A 384 6.44 31.55 -7.08
CA THR A 384 5.12 30.91 -7.20
C THR A 384 5.08 29.95 -8.39
N LEU A 385 4.66 28.71 -8.18
CA LEU A 385 4.50 27.68 -9.21
C LEU A 385 3.34 28.01 -10.17
N THR A 386 3.53 27.77 -11.47
CA THR A 386 2.48 27.91 -12.49
C THR A 386 2.21 26.62 -13.27
N ASP A 387 3.21 25.77 -13.48
CA ASP A 387 3.08 24.44 -14.07
C ASP A 387 4.20 23.51 -13.56
N VAL A 388 3.89 22.22 -13.39
CA VAL A 388 4.82 21.18 -12.93
C VAL A 388 4.60 19.93 -13.78
N GLN A 389 5.67 19.43 -14.41
CA GLN A 389 5.64 18.23 -15.24
C GLN A 389 6.75 17.28 -14.79
N ILE A 390 6.39 16.03 -14.52
CA ILE A 390 7.30 15.02 -13.97
C ILE A 390 7.40 13.87 -14.96
N ALA A 391 8.58 13.66 -15.51
CA ALA A 391 8.90 12.56 -16.41
C ALA A 391 9.52 11.41 -15.62
N VAL A 392 8.98 10.19 -15.77
CA VAL A 392 9.53 8.97 -15.18
C VAL A 392 9.59 7.86 -16.23
N TRP A 393 10.68 7.08 -16.21
CA TRP A 393 10.90 5.89 -17.04
C TRP A 393 11.85 4.92 -16.31
N SER A 394 11.92 3.66 -16.74
CA SER A 394 12.87 2.65 -16.22
C SER A 394 14.15 2.57 -17.06
N GLU A 395 15.29 2.27 -16.44
CA GLU A 395 16.60 2.45 -17.08
C GLU A 395 16.94 1.36 -18.12
N ALA A 396 16.51 0.11 -17.91
CA ALA A 396 17.04 -1.06 -18.64
C ALA A 396 16.82 -1.02 -20.16
N ASN A 397 15.73 -0.40 -20.63
CA ASN A 397 15.39 -0.26 -22.05
C ASN A 397 15.52 1.19 -22.57
N GLY A 398 15.90 2.14 -21.72
CA GLY A 398 15.82 3.58 -22.02
C GLY A 398 14.40 4.13 -21.84
N GLN A 399 14.00 5.12 -22.64
CA GLN A 399 12.72 5.83 -22.47
C GLN A 399 11.53 5.13 -23.16
N ASP A 400 11.44 3.79 -23.12
CA ASP A 400 10.35 3.03 -23.77
C ASP A 400 9.04 3.06 -22.96
N ASP A 401 9.12 3.14 -21.63
CA ASP A 401 7.99 3.23 -20.69
C ASP A 401 7.78 4.63 -20.08
N LEU A 402 8.24 5.67 -20.78
CA LEU A 402 8.21 7.06 -20.35
C LEU A 402 6.78 7.59 -20.14
N VAL A 403 6.43 7.89 -18.87
CA VAL A 403 5.18 8.55 -18.50
C VAL A 403 5.45 9.98 -18.03
N TRP A 404 4.63 10.91 -18.53
CA TRP A 404 4.60 12.31 -18.11
C TRP A 404 3.40 12.57 -17.19
N TYR A 405 3.69 12.86 -15.93
CA TYR A 405 2.71 13.26 -14.92
C TYR A 405 2.58 14.78 -14.85
N LYS A 406 1.35 15.26 -14.63
CA LYS A 406 1.03 16.69 -14.43
C LYS A 406 0.21 16.86 -13.14
N PRO A 407 0.86 16.86 -11.97
CA PRO A 407 0.17 17.02 -10.69
C PRO A 407 -0.53 18.37 -10.57
N VAL A 408 -1.67 18.40 -9.86
CA VAL A 408 -2.39 19.65 -9.57
C VAL A 408 -1.59 20.49 -8.57
N ILE A 409 -1.32 21.74 -8.92
CA ILE A 409 -0.70 22.72 -8.02
C ILE A 409 -1.76 23.25 -7.03
N SER A 410 -1.43 23.25 -5.74
CA SER A 410 -2.25 23.82 -4.67
C SER A 410 -1.35 24.39 -3.57
N ASN A 411 -1.68 25.56 -3.03
CA ASN A 411 -0.92 26.23 -1.95
C ASN A 411 0.60 26.38 -2.22
N ASN A 412 0.97 26.67 -3.47
CA ASN A 412 2.36 26.71 -3.96
C ASN A 412 3.12 25.36 -3.81
N MET A 413 2.41 24.23 -3.85
CA MET A 413 2.96 22.88 -3.83
C MET A 413 2.34 22.02 -4.94
N ALA A 414 3.08 21.02 -5.42
CA ALA A 414 2.58 19.92 -6.24
C ALA A 414 3.12 18.59 -5.73
N VAL A 415 2.27 17.55 -5.74
CA VAL A 415 2.58 16.23 -5.18
C VAL A 415 2.11 15.17 -6.19
N GLN A 416 3.00 14.25 -6.55
CA GLN A 416 2.70 13.15 -7.45
C GLN A 416 3.16 11.82 -6.86
N VAL A 417 2.23 10.89 -6.66
CA VAL A 417 2.57 9.49 -6.39
C VAL A 417 2.95 8.83 -7.71
N ILE A 418 4.13 8.22 -7.75
CA ILE A 418 4.61 7.37 -8.83
C ILE A 418 4.35 5.91 -8.43
N ASP A 419 3.88 5.11 -9.38
CA ASP A 419 3.66 3.68 -9.22
C ASP A 419 4.18 2.96 -10.45
N ILE A 420 5.14 2.06 -10.26
CA ILE A 420 5.79 1.33 -11.35
C ILE A 420 4.84 0.41 -12.11
N ALA A 421 3.64 0.15 -11.59
CA ALA A 421 2.58 -0.53 -12.32
C ALA A 421 2.08 0.23 -13.58
N ASN A 422 2.41 1.52 -13.73
CA ASN A 422 2.14 2.32 -14.93
C ASN A 422 3.34 2.40 -15.90
N HIS A 423 4.44 1.74 -15.54
CA HIS A 423 5.71 1.68 -16.26
C HIS A 423 6.01 0.20 -16.61
N SER A 424 7.27 -0.15 -16.85
CA SER A 424 7.72 -1.53 -17.08
C SER A 424 7.36 -2.52 -15.97
N ASN A 425 7.12 -2.05 -14.74
CA ASN A 425 6.67 -2.84 -13.59
C ASN A 425 7.67 -3.96 -13.20
N THR A 426 8.94 -3.78 -13.54
CA THR A 426 10.07 -4.67 -13.25
C THR A 426 10.85 -4.22 -12.02
N SER A 427 11.81 -5.05 -11.57
CA SER A 427 12.89 -4.58 -10.70
C SER A 427 13.92 -3.83 -11.53
N ASP A 428 13.99 -2.50 -11.37
CA ASP A 428 14.87 -1.63 -12.17
C ASP A 428 15.15 -0.30 -11.46
N ASN A 429 16.05 0.50 -12.02
CA ASN A 429 16.24 1.90 -11.70
C ASN A 429 15.17 2.75 -12.42
N TYR A 430 14.35 3.49 -11.66
CA TYR A 430 13.37 4.42 -12.22
C TYR A 430 13.95 5.84 -12.19
N ILE A 431 14.17 6.43 -13.37
CA ILE A 431 14.76 7.76 -13.52
C ILE A 431 13.66 8.81 -13.37
N VAL A 432 13.91 9.87 -12.60
CA VAL A 432 12.90 10.92 -12.32
C VAL A 432 13.44 12.29 -12.71
N HIS A 433 12.79 12.94 -13.66
CA HIS A 433 13.06 14.32 -14.08
C HIS A 433 11.84 15.21 -13.76
N VAL A 434 12.09 16.40 -13.22
CA VAL A 434 11.05 17.35 -12.82
C VAL A 434 11.29 18.70 -13.49
N TYR A 435 10.28 19.16 -14.22
CA TYR A 435 10.26 20.43 -14.93
C TYR A 435 9.24 21.34 -14.27
N THR A 436 9.63 22.57 -13.96
CA THR A 436 8.81 23.52 -13.18
C THR A 436 8.82 24.89 -13.83
N ASN A 437 7.64 25.47 -14.02
CA ASN A 437 7.46 26.83 -14.49
C ASN A 437 6.98 27.73 -13.34
N TYR A 438 7.40 28.99 -13.36
CA TYR A 438 7.12 29.97 -12.31
C TYR A 438 6.33 31.19 -12.82
N SER A 439 5.70 31.90 -11.87
CA SER A 439 4.96 33.17 -12.04
C SER A 439 5.76 34.29 -12.69
N ASP A 440 7.08 34.28 -12.52
CA ASP A 440 8.01 35.27 -13.02
C ASP A 440 8.46 35.04 -14.48
N GLY A 441 7.98 33.94 -15.08
CA GLY A 441 8.34 33.52 -16.45
C GLY A 441 9.59 32.65 -16.53
N THR A 442 10.26 32.34 -15.41
CA THR A 442 11.39 31.40 -15.41
C THR A 442 10.94 29.94 -15.39
N HIS A 443 11.78 29.07 -15.96
CA HIS A 443 11.62 27.62 -15.93
C HIS A 443 12.85 26.96 -15.28
N ASP A 444 12.64 25.82 -14.65
CA ASP A 444 13.69 24.99 -14.04
C ASP A 444 13.49 23.51 -14.41
N GLY A 445 14.58 22.75 -14.47
CA GLY A 445 14.61 21.37 -14.94
C GLY A 445 15.63 20.55 -14.16
N LEU A 446 15.15 19.81 -13.17
CA LEU A 446 15.97 19.05 -12.24
C LEU A 446 15.86 17.54 -12.52
N SER A 447 16.99 16.89 -12.77
CA SER A 447 17.08 15.44 -12.64
C SER A 447 17.25 15.08 -11.16
N LEU A 448 16.36 14.25 -10.63
CA LEU A 448 16.48 13.66 -9.29
C LEU A 448 17.30 12.36 -9.31
N GLY A 449 17.74 11.91 -10.49
CA GLY A 449 18.52 10.68 -10.66
C GLY A 449 17.66 9.42 -10.66
N ALA A 450 18.30 8.31 -10.29
CA ALA A 450 17.76 6.95 -10.35
C ALA A 450 17.24 6.48 -8.99
N TYR A 451 15.99 6.00 -8.96
CA TYR A 451 15.36 5.37 -7.82
C TYR A 451 15.25 3.86 -8.05
N LYS A 452 16.20 3.12 -7.49
CA LYS A 452 16.25 1.66 -7.60
C LYS A 452 15.06 1.02 -6.88
N ILE A 453 14.28 0.23 -7.60
CA ILE A 453 13.23 -0.61 -7.02
C ILE A 453 13.57 -2.07 -7.27
N THR A 454 13.89 -2.79 -6.21
CA THR A 454 13.96 -4.25 -6.21
C THR A 454 12.59 -4.76 -5.76
N LYS A 455 11.71 -4.96 -6.74
CA LYS A 455 10.39 -5.58 -6.56
C LYS A 455 10.60 -6.92 -5.85
N GLN A 456 10.13 -7.00 -4.61
CA GLN A 456 10.25 -8.21 -3.81
C GLN A 456 9.52 -9.33 -4.55
N MET A 457 10.28 -10.32 -5.03
CA MET A 457 9.72 -11.65 -5.21
C MET A 457 9.27 -12.07 -3.81
N VAL A 458 7.95 -12.13 -3.59
CA VAL A 458 7.41 -12.76 -2.39
C VAL A 458 7.97 -14.18 -2.39
N ASP A 459 8.60 -14.59 -1.29
CA ASP A 459 9.25 -15.89 -1.22
C ASP A 459 8.18 -16.98 -1.44
N ILE A 460 8.13 -17.55 -2.65
CA ILE A 460 7.09 -18.50 -3.05
C ILE A 460 7.50 -19.84 -2.47
N LYS A 461 7.18 -20.02 -1.18
CA LYS A 461 7.20 -21.34 -0.58
C LYS A 461 6.12 -22.17 -1.25
N ASP A 462 6.54 -23.13 -2.05
CA ASP A 462 5.65 -24.16 -2.61
C ASP A 462 4.96 -24.96 -1.49
N PRO A 463 3.77 -25.51 -1.73
CA PRO A 463 3.12 -26.38 -0.75
C PRO A 463 3.98 -27.64 -0.53
N ALA A 464 4.21 -27.98 0.74
CA ALA A 464 4.93 -29.20 1.07
C ALA A 464 3.98 -30.40 0.93
N VAL A 465 4.28 -31.30 -0.01
CA VAL A 465 3.51 -32.53 -0.26
C VAL A 465 4.37 -33.74 0.11
N SER A 466 3.80 -34.67 0.88
CA SER A 466 4.51 -35.86 1.36
C SER A 466 3.55 -37.03 1.60
N VAL A 467 4.05 -38.25 1.50
CA VAL A 467 3.34 -39.44 1.99
C VAL A 467 3.71 -39.68 3.45
N VAL A 468 2.71 -39.90 4.30
CA VAL A 468 2.83 -40.27 5.71
C VAL A 468 1.95 -41.48 6.01
N ASN A 469 2.12 -42.11 7.19
CA ASN A 469 1.28 -43.22 7.68
C ASN A 469 1.16 -44.46 6.74
N TYR A 470 2.06 -44.60 5.77
CA TYR A 470 2.11 -45.72 4.82
C TYR A 470 2.17 -47.08 5.53
N GLN A 471 1.20 -47.94 5.22
CA GLN A 471 0.98 -49.25 5.81
C GLN A 471 0.73 -50.28 4.69
N ALA A 472 1.83 -50.78 4.10
CA ALA A 472 1.83 -51.70 2.97
C ALA A 472 0.91 -52.93 3.14
N SER A 473 0.82 -53.48 4.35
CA SER A 473 -0.01 -54.66 4.68
C SER A 473 -1.50 -54.37 4.89
N LYS A 474 -1.90 -53.09 4.92
CA LYS A 474 -3.30 -52.66 4.95
C LYS A 474 -3.76 -52.00 3.65
N GLY A 475 -2.84 -51.81 2.69
CA GLY A 475 -3.14 -51.08 1.46
C GLY A 475 -3.43 -49.59 1.64
N MET A 476 -2.85 -48.93 2.66
CA MET A 476 -3.21 -47.55 3.03
C MET A 476 -1.98 -46.63 3.11
N LEU A 477 -2.15 -45.37 2.68
CA LEU A 477 -1.24 -44.27 2.97
C LEU A 477 -1.98 -42.93 3.04
N ASP A 478 -1.44 -41.97 3.77
CA ASP A 478 -1.95 -40.60 3.80
C ASP A 478 -1.06 -39.71 2.93
N VAL A 479 -1.64 -39.02 1.94
CA VAL A 479 -0.98 -37.85 1.32
C VAL A 479 -1.26 -36.63 2.21
N LEU A 480 -0.19 -36.07 2.79
CA LEU A 480 -0.22 -34.83 3.55
C LEU A 480 0.22 -33.67 2.67
N VAL A 481 -0.67 -32.69 2.49
CA VAL A 481 -0.40 -31.41 1.84
C VAL A 481 -0.39 -30.32 2.91
N THR A 482 0.67 -29.53 2.98
CA THR A 482 0.73 -28.30 3.78
C THR A 482 0.78 -27.09 2.85
N GLN A 483 -0.11 -26.12 3.05
CA GLN A 483 -0.21 -24.94 2.20
C GLN A 483 1.08 -24.11 2.24
N GLY A 484 1.51 -23.66 1.06
CA GLY A 484 2.61 -22.72 0.87
C GLY A 484 2.18 -21.26 0.93
N THR A 485 2.84 -20.40 0.17
CA THR A 485 2.48 -18.97 0.06
C THR A 485 1.18 -18.76 -0.72
N LYS A 486 0.83 -19.66 -1.66
CA LYS A 486 -0.43 -19.61 -2.43
C LYS A 486 -1.58 -20.29 -1.68
N ALA A 487 -2.76 -19.65 -1.67
CA ALA A 487 -3.99 -20.23 -1.15
C ALA A 487 -4.48 -21.38 -2.03
N ILE A 488 -4.74 -22.55 -1.44
CA ILE A 488 -5.20 -23.76 -2.12
C ILE A 488 -6.71 -23.67 -2.36
N LYS A 489 -7.13 -24.06 -3.57
CA LYS A 489 -8.53 -24.13 -4.02
C LYS A 489 -9.03 -25.58 -4.04
N THR A 490 -8.21 -26.51 -4.52
CA THR A 490 -8.52 -27.95 -4.58
C THR A 490 -7.24 -28.79 -4.61
N ILE A 491 -7.27 -29.97 -4.01
CA ILE A 491 -6.24 -31.00 -4.06
C ILE A 491 -6.85 -32.24 -4.73
N ARG A 492 -6.12 -32.82 -5.68
CA ARG A 492 -6.50 -34.01 -6.43
C ARG A 492 -5.35 -35.02 -6.39
N VAL A 493 -5.54 -36.16 -5.73
CA VAL A 493 -4.55 -37.25 -5.69
C VAL A 493 -4.99 -38.35 -6.64
N ALA A 494 -4.13 -38.67 -7.60
CA ALA A 494 -4.23 -39.84 -8.47
C ALA A 494 -3.39 -40.98 -7.88
N ALA A 495 -3.96 -42.19 -7.85
CA ALA A 495 -3.25 -43.41 -7.51
C ALA A 495 -3.62 -44.55 -8.48
N TRP A 496 -2.63 -45.36 -8.88
CA TRP A 496 -2.82 -46.54 -9.74
C TRP A 496 -1.65 -47.52 -9.59
N SER A 497 -1.87 -48.82 -9.80
CA SER A 497 -0.80 -49.84 -9.88
C SER A 497 -0.60 -50.38 -11.30
N GLU A 498 -1.67 -50.44 -12.11
CA GLU A 498 -1.60 -51.06 -13.43
C GLU A 498 -0.92 -50.15 -14.46
N ALA A 499 -0.11 -50.75 -15.34
CA ALA A 499 0.68 -50.03 -16.33
C ALA A 499 -0.19 -49.28 -17.38
N ASP A 500 -1.42 -49.75 -17.59
CA ASP A 500 -2.44 -49.13 -18.46
C ASP A 500 -3.36 -48.13 -17.73
N GLN A 501 -3.14 -47.93 -16.42
CA GLN A 501 -3.97 -47.11 -15.53
C GLN A 501 -5.44 -47.58 -15.37
N SER A 502 -5.75 -48.85 -15.69
CA SER A 502 -7.11 -49.42 -15.58
C SER A 502 -7.65 -49.57 -14.14
N ASN A 503 -6.84 -49.28 -13.12
CA ASN A 503 -7.25 -49.15 -11.72
C ASN A 503 -6.99 -47.75 -11.12
N LEU A 504 -6.86 -46.73 -11.97
CA LEU A 504 -6.71 -45.32 -11.56
C LEU A 504 -7.92 -44.83 -10.75
N HIS A 505 -7.66 -44.33 -9.54
CA HIS A 505 -8.66 -43.61 -8.72
C HIS A 505 -8.20 -42.18 -8.45
N TRP A 506 -9.17 -41.27 -8.34
CA TRP A 506 -8.96 -39.84 -8.06
C TRP A 506 -9.62 -39.43 -6.74
N TYR A 507 -8.80 -39.20 -5.73
CA TYR A 507 -9.24 -38.64 -4.45
C TYR A 507 -9.22 -37.11 -4.53
N VAL A 508 -10.28 -36.43 -4.08
CA VAL A 508 -10.42 -34.97 -4.21
C VAL A 508 -10.82 -34.34 -2.88
N THR A 509 -10.19 -33.22 -2.51
CA THR A 509 -10.60 -32.40 -1.36
C THR A 509 -10.36 -30.91 -1.58
N SER A 510 -11.20 -30.07 -0.98
CA SER A 510 -10.98 -28.63 -0.78
C SER A 510 -10.91 -28.25 0.71
N SER A 511 -11.02 -29.23 1.62
CA SER A 511 -11.04 -29.00 3.06
C SER A 511 -9.63 -28.98 3.63
N LEU A 512 -9.21 -27.81 4.15
CA LEU A 512 -7.97 -27.64 4.92
C LEU A 512 -8.30 -27.39 6.40
N ILE A 513 -7.54 -28.01 7.29
CA ILE A 513 -7.55 -27.76 8.73
C ILE A 513 -6.15 -27.28 9.10
N ASN A 514 -6.03 -26.13 9.77
CA ASN A 514 -4.75 -25.52 10.15
C ASN A 514 -3.75 -25.41 8.98
N ASN A 515 -4.24 -24.99 7.79
CA ASN A 515 -3.48 -24.91 6.54
C ASN A 515 -2.90 -26.25 6.04
N GLN A 516 -3.41 -27.38 6.50
CA GLN A 516 -3.06 -28.72 6.03
C GLN A 516 -4.29 -29.48 5.52
N ALA A 517 -4.08 -30.34 4.53
CA ALA A 517 -5.05 -31.34 4.11
C ALA A 517 -4.40 -32.73 4.16
N LYS A 518 -5.19 -33.73 4.55
CA LYS A 518 -4.81 -35.14 4.54
C LYS A 518 -5.78 -35.89 3.63
N VAL A 519 -5.23 -36.62 2.65
CA VAL A 519 -5.99 -37.43 1.70
C VAL A 519 -5.57 -38.89 1.89
N LEU A 520 -6.49 -39.70 2.40
CA LEU A 520 -6.29 -41.14 2.56
C LEU A 520 -6.40 -41.83 1.20
N VAL A 521 -5.30 -42.41 0.73
CA VAL A 521 -5.27 -43.34 -0.40
C VAL A 521 -5.43 -44.75 0.15
N ASN A 522 -6.34 -45.54 -0.42
CA ASN A 522 -6.67 -46.88 0.05
C ASN A 522 -6.91 -47.86 -1.11
N GLN A 523 -6.17 -48.96 -1.13
CA GLN A 523 -6.21 -50.09 -2.07
C GLN A 523 -7.63 -50.66 -2.29
N ILE A 524 -8.55 -50.46 -1.35
CA ILE A 524 -9.98 -50.79 -1.48
C ILE A 524 -10.61 -50.17 -2.74
N TYR A 525 -10.24 -48.93 -3.10
CA TYR A 525 -10.72 -48.22 -4.30
C TYR A 525 -10.00 -48.64 -5.59
N HIS A 526 -9.07 -49.59 -5.47
CA HIS A 526 -8.20 -50.07 -6.56
C HIS A 526 -8.33 -51.58 -6.77
N LYS A 527 -9.49 -52.16 -6.44
CA LYS A 527 -9.81 -53.60 -6.58
C LYS A 527 -8.90 -54.52 -5.77
N LEU A 528 -8.30 -54.01 -4.67
CA LEU A 528 -7.42 -54.78 -3.76
C LEU A 528 -6.17 -55.38 -4.45
N LEU A 529 -5.77 -54.83 -5.58
CA LEU A 529 -4.65 -55.35 -6.38
C LEU A 529 -3.31 -55.16 -5.66
N GLU A 530 -2.51 -56.21 -5.63
CA GLU A 530 -1.14 -56.16 -5.11
C GLU A 530 -0.21 -55.47 -6.11
N GLY A 531 0.63 -54.54 -5.65
CA GLY A 531 1.62 -53.91 -6.52
C GLY A 531 2.15 -52.56 -6.06
N ASN A 532 2.93 -51.94 -6.94
CA ASN A 532 3.54 -50.63 -6.75
C ASN A 532 2.58 -49.52 -7.18
N TYR A 533 1.89 -48.92 -6.21
CA TYR A 533 1.00 -47.80 -6.44
C TYR A 533 1.77 -46.51 -6.70
N THR A 534 1.66 -45.99 -7.92
CA THR A 534 2.20 -44.68 -8.30
C THR A 534 1.26 -43.60 -7.77
N ILE A 535 1.80 -42.63 -7.01
CA ILE A 535 1.01 -41.58 -6.35
C ILE A 535 1.38 -40.21 -6.92
N HIS A 536 0.45 -39.57 -7.62
CA HIS A 536 0.59 -38.21 -8.12
C HIS A 536 -0.39 -37.28 -7.41
N THR A 537 0.07 -36.11 -6.95
CA THR A 537 -0.78 -35.09 -6.33
C THR A 537 -0.78 -33.83 -7.17
N TYR A 538 -1.96 -33.30 -7.47
CA TYR A 538 -2.17 -32.06 -8.20
C TYR A 538 -2.86 -31.07 -7.26
N ILE A 539 -2.34 -29.86 -7.20
CA ILE A 539 -2.86 -28.77 -6.37
C ILE A 539 -3.27 -27.64 -7.30
N ASP A 540 -4.53 -27.24 -7.19
CA ASP A 540 -5.09 -26.07 -7.87
C ASP A 540 -5.19 -24.93 -6.86
N PHE A 541 -4.74 -23.74 -7.24
CA PHE A 541 -4.69 -22.56 -6.37
C PHE A 541 -5.82 -21.57 -6.66
N ALA A 542 -6.04 -20.64 -5.72
CA ALA A 542 -7.07 -19.60 -5.85
C ALA A 542 -6.79 -18.60 -7.00
N ASP A 543 -5.53 -18.45 -7.43
CA ASP A 543 -5.13 -17.67 -8.60
C ASP A 543 -5.36 -18.39 -9.95
N ASN A 544 -5.91 -19.62 -9.91
CA ASN A 544 -6.13 -20.53 -11.04
C ASN A 544 -4.85 -21.05 -11.71
N THR A 545 -3.70 -20.96 -11.04
CA THR A 545 -2.53 -21.79 -11.38
C THR A 545 -2.65 -23.17 -10.73
N SER A 546 -1.90 -24.14 -11.26
CA SER A 546 -1.83 -25.51 -10.73
C SER A 546 -0.40 -26.03 -10.69
N THR A 547 -0.11 -26.96 -9.77
CA THR A 547 1.20 -27.64 -9.65
C THR A 547 1.01 -29.13 -9.39
N GLY A 548 1.86 -29.96 -10.02
CA GLY A 548 1.83 -31.42 -9.87
C GLY A 548 3.08 -31.97 -9.19
N PHE A 549 2.90 -32.97 -8.33
CA PHE A 549 3.93 -33.63 -7.53
C PHE A 549 3.85 -35.14 -7.75
N ASN A 550 4.90 -35.74 -8.31
CA ASN A 550 5.06 -37.19 -8.31
C ASN A 550 5.69 -37.60 -6.96
N LEU A 551 4.95 -38.35 -6.14
CA LEU A 551 5.42 -38.79 -4.81
C LEU A 551 6.13 -40.15 -4.84
N GLY A 552 6.27 -40.74 -6.03
CA GLY A 552 6.90 -42.05 -6.25
C GLY A 552 5.91 -43.21 -6.23
N GLN A 553 6.45 -44.41 -6.00
CA GLN A 553 5.71 -45.65 -5.93
C GLN A 553 5.75 -46.26 -4.53
N TYR A 554 4.60 -46.76 -4.06
CA TYR A 554 4.41 -47.37 -2.75
C TYR A 554 3.82 -48.76 -2.91
N TYR A 555 4.47 -49.77 -2.34
CA TYR A 555 4.02 -51.15 -2.46
C TYR A 555 2.85 -51.40 -1.51
N PHE A 556 1.66 -51.65 -2.06
CA PHE A 556 0.59 -52.29 -1.30
C PHE A 556 0.66 -53.79 -1.56
N ALA A 557 0.90 -54.55 -0.50
CA ALA A 557 0.82 -56.01 -0.55
C ALA A 557 -0.62 -56.43 -0.89
N LYS A 558 -0.83 -57.67 -1.34
CA LYS A 558 -2.19 -58.21 -1.41
C LYS A 558 -2.78 -58.09 0.00
N PRO A 559 -3.94 -57.46 0.19
CA PRO A 559 -4.49 -57.28 1.51
C PRO A 559 -4.91 -58.66 1.99
N ILE A 560 -4.10 -59.22 2.90
CA ILE A 560 -4.45 -60.41 3.66
C ILE A 560 -5.52 -59.95 4.66
N GLY A 561 -6.75 -59.79 4.16
CA GLY A 561 -7.93 -59.83 5.00
C GLY A 561 -7.81 -61.06 5.89
N LEU A 562 -8.08 -60.94 7.18
CA LEU A 562 -7.78 -62.03 8.11
C LEU A 562 -8.66 -63.26 7.84
N SER A 563 -9.70 -63.11 7.02
CA SER A 563 -10.72 -64.12 6.72
C SER A 563 -11.50 -63.80 5.43
N ALA A 564 -12.39 -64.71 5.04
CA ALA A 564 -13.34 -64.49 3.97
C ALA A 564 -14.32 -63.34 4.25
N SER A 565 -14.65 -63.09 5.53
CA SER A 565 -15.47 -61.95 5.96
C SER A 565 -14.77 -60.58 5.77
N GLN A 566 -13.50 -60.58 5.34
CA GLN A 566 -12.70 -59.42 5.00
C GLN A 566 -12.10 -59.51 3.58
N GLY A 567 -12.73 -60.27 2.68
CA GLY A 567 -12.34 -60.34 1.26
C GLY A 567 -11.21 -61.32 0.91
N ASN A 568 -10.71 -62.09 1.88
CA ASN A 568 -9.69 -63.11 1.64
C ASN A 568 -10.30 -64.51 1.78
N TYR A 569 -10.70 -65.11 0.66
CA TYR A 569 -11.43 -66.38 0.65
C TYR A 569 -10.60 -67.63 1.01
N ALA A 570 -9.36 -67.47 1.49
CA ALA A 570 -8.58 -68.55 2.09
C ALA A 570 -9.24 -69.06 3.39
N VAL A 571 -9.48 -70.37 3.46
CA VAL A 571 -10.26 -71.00 4.54
C VAL A 571 -9.33 -71.38 5.70
N ILE A 572 -8.87 -70.37 6.43
CA ILE A 572 -7.76 -70.47 7.39
C ILE A 572 -8.17 -70.35 8.86
N ASN A 573 -9.31 -69.74 9.18
CA ASN A 573 -9.66 -69.40 10.58
C ASN A 573 -10.43 -70.51 11.30
N LYS A 574 -11.15 -71.35 10.54
CA LYS A 574 -12.16 -72.30 11.03
C LYS A 574 -13.26 -71.59 11.81
N ILE A 575 -13.66 -70.41 11.34
CA ILE A 575 -14.72 -69.59 11.94
C ILE A 575 -15.96 -69.64 11.07
N ILE A 576 -17.09 -70.01 11.67
CA ILE A 576 -18.38 -70.14 10.99
C ILE A 576 -19.35 -69.17 11.62
N TYR A 577 -19.99 -68.34 10.80
CA TYR A 577 -21.08 -67.49 11.24
C TYR A 577 -22.42 -68.14 10.89
N LEU A 578 -23.23 -68.45 11.90
CA LEU A 578 -24.59 -68.95 11.73
C LEU A 578 -25.62 -67.85 12.03
N ASP A 579 -26.65 -67.77 11.21
CA ASP A 579 -27.71 -66.78 11.34
C ASP A 579 -29.08 -67.48 11.51
N ALA A 580 -29.60 -67.54 12.73
CA ALA A 580 -30.99 -67.95 12.94
C ALA A 580 -31.94 -66.85 12.46
N GLY A 581 -32.62 -67.09 11.32
CA GLY A 581 -33.58 -66.17 10.72
C GLY A 581 -34.65 -65.68 11.70
N HIS A 582 -35.17 -64.48 11.48
CA HIS A 582 -36.20 -63.83 12.32
C HIS A 582 -35.77 -63.67 13.80
N GLY A 583 -36.73 -63.47 14.72
CA GLY A 583 -36.49 -63.37 16.17
C GLY A 583 -37.20 -62.18 16.85
N GLY A 584 -37.50 -62.29 18.14
CA GLY A 584 -38.16 -61.23 18.90
C GLY A 584 -39.60 -61.01 18.44
N TYR A 585 -39.93 -59.80 17.96
CA TYR A 585 -41.26 -59.51 17.42
C TYR A 585 -41.50 -60.12 16.03
N ASP A 586 -40.44 -60.37 15.28
CA ASP A 586 -40.51 -61.04 13.98
C ASP A 586 -40.55 -62.55 14.17
N SER A 587 -41.68 -63.18 13.86
CA SER A 587 -41.87 -64.62 14.00
C SER A 587 -41.26 -65.46 12.87
N GLY A 588 -41.01 -64.86 11.71
CA GLY A 588 -41.05 -65.59 10.43
C GLY A 588 -42.41 -66.25 10.21
N ALA A 589 -42.44 -67.35 9.45
CA ALA A 589 -43.63 -68.16 9.25
C ALA A 589 -44.26 -68.65 10.58
N ALA A 590 -45.59 -68.72 10.63
CA ALA A 590 -46.35 -69.10 11.82
C ALA A 590 -47.47 -70.10 11.47
N TYR A 591 -47.26 -71.38 11.81
CA TYR A 591 -48.17 -72.47 11.45
C TYR A 591 -48.32 -73.47 12.61
N PHE A 592 -49.54 -74.01 12.78
CA PHE A 592 -49.89 -75.02 13.79
C PHE A 592 -49.31 -74.77 15.21
N ASN A 593 -49.36 -73.51 15.66
CA ASN A 593 -48.82 -73.04 16.95
C ASN A 593 -47.30 -73.24 17.13
N GLN A 594 -46.53 -73.17 16.03
CA GLN A 594 -45.08 -73.00 16.03
C GLN A 594 -44.69 -71.78 15.18
N TYR A 595 -43.54 -71.21 15.51
CA TYR A 595 -42.96 -70.06 14.82
C TYR A 595 -41.60 -70.43 14.23
N GLU A 596 -41.34 -69.96 13.02
CA GLU A 596 -40.10 -70.22 12.29
C GLU A 596 -38.86 -69.78 13.07
N LYS A 597 -38.90 -68.59 13.70
CA LYS A 597 -37.86 -68.08 14.58
C LYS A 597 -37.41 -69.06 15.68
N THR A 598 -38.30 -69.95 16.11
CA THR A 598 -38.05 -70.99 17.12
C THR A 598 -37.34 -72.19 16.50
N LEU A 599 -37.80 -72.64 15.33
CA LEU A 599 -37.16 -73.73 14.57
C LEU A 599 -35.76 -73.33 14.09
N ASN A 600 -35.60 -72.09 13.62
CA ASN A 600 -34.32 -71.52 13.18
C ASN A 600 -33.28 -71.51 14.31
N LEU A 601 -33.67 -71.07 15.51
CA LEU A 601 -32.80 -71.09 16.70
C LEU A 601 -32.50 -72.53 17.17
N GLN A 602 -33.50 -73.43 17.13
CA GLN A 602 -33.32 -74.86 17.43
C GLN A 602 -32.35 -75.56 16.46
N MET A 603 -32.37 -75.20 15.18
CA MET A 603 -31.43 -75.70 14.18
C MET A 603 -30.04 -75.11 14.38
N GLN A 604 -29.93 -73.78 14.54
CA GLN A 604 -28.67 -73.08 14.82
C GLN A 604 -27.93 -73.72 15.99
N ASN A 605 -28.61 -73.97 17.11
CA ASN A 605 -27.98 -74.49 18.32
C ASN A 605 -27.48 -75.93 18.16
N ARG A 606 -28.15 -76.78 17.37
CA ARG A 606 -27.66 -78.14 17.04
C ARG A 606 -26.49 -78.13 16.08
N ILE A 607 -26.55 -77.30 15.03
CA ILE A 607 -25.48 -77.15 14.04
C ILE A 607 -24.23 -76.58 14.72
N LYS A 608 -24.39 -75.54 15.57
CA LYS A 608 -23.34 -74.97 16.42
C LYS A 608 -22.63 -76.02 17.27
N ALA A 609 -23.37 -76.77 18.10
CA ALA A 609 -22.78 -77.77 18.98
C ALA A 609 -21.98 -78.85 18.22
N LYS A 610 -22.44 -79.26 17.03
CA LYS A 610 -21.77 -80.23 16.16
C LYS A 610 -20.49 -79.67 15.51
N LEU A 611 -20.51 -78.42 15.05
CA LEU A 611 -19.35 -77.75 14.48
C LEU A 611 -18.29 -77.45 15.53
N GLU A 612 -18.69 -77.05 16.74
CA GLU A 612 -17.77 -76.83 17.87
C GLU A 612 -17.14 -78.14 18.34
N ALA A 613 -17.90 -79.23 18.40
CA ALA A 613 -17.36 -80.58 18.61
C ALA A 613 -16.42 -81.06 17.49
N ALA A 614 -16.55 -80.52 16.28
CA ALA A 614 -15.65 -80.77 15.15
C ALA A 614 -14.44 -79.80 15.09
N GLY A 615 -14.27 -78.93 16.09
CA GLY A 615 -13.11 -78.03 16.21
C GLY A 615 -13.23 -76.68 15.48
N TYR A 616 -14.44 -76.24 15.13
CA TYR A 616 -14.71 -74.94 14.51
C TYR A 616 -15.22 -73.94 15.55
N LYS A 617 -14.81 -72.67 15.46
CA LYS A 617 -15.38 -71.59 16.27
C LYS A 617 -16.69 -71.12 15.63
N VAL A 618 -17.80 -71.20 16.35
CA VAL A 618 -19.11 -70.82 15.83
C VAL A 618 -19.62 -69.53 16.46
N ILE A 619 -19.75 -68.49 15.65
CA ILE A 619 -20.37 -67.21 16.00
C ILE A 619 -21.82 -67.24 15.50
N THR A 620 -22.73 -66.56 16.21
CA THR A 620 -24.17 -66.62 15.95
C THR A 620 -24.81 -65.22 16.02
N THR A 621 -25.69 -64.88 15.08
CA THR A 621 -26.49 -63.63 15.13
C THR A 621 -27.19 -63.43 16.47
N ARG A 622 -27.80 -64.49 17.00
CA ARG A 622 -28.56 -64.45 18.26
C ARG A 622 -28.49 -65.77 19.00
N THR A 623 -28.42 -65.71 20.32
CA THR A 623 -28.42 -66.87 21.23
C THR A 623 -29.79 -67.11 21.89
N SER A 624 -30.75 -66.22 21.65
CA SER A 624 -32.07 -66.17 22.29
C SER A 624 -33.17 -65.78 21.29
N ASP A 625 -34.41 -65.64 21.79
CA ASP A 625 -35.52 -65.05 21.04
C ASP A 625 -35.43 -63.52 21.03
N THR A 626 -34.45 -63.00 20.28
CA THR A 626 -34.16 -61.57 20.13
C THR A 626 -34.23 -61.17 18.66
N TYR A 627 -34.76 -59.97 18.38
CA TYR A 627 -34.79 -59.42 17.03
C TYR A 627 -33.42 -58.85 16.65
N VAL A 628 -33.01 -59.10 15.39
CA VAL A 628 -31.86 -58.49 14.75
C VAL A 628 -32.25 -58.17 13.30
N ASP A 629 -32.01 -56.93 12.87
CA ASP A 629 -32.31 -56.46 11.52
C ASP A 629 -31.31 -57.02 10.47
N LEU A 630 -31.70 -56.96 9.19
CA LEU A 630 -30.99 -57.58 8.07
C LEU A 630 -29.59 -57.01 7.82
N ILE A 631 -29.41 -55.69 8.00
CA ILE A 631 -28.09 -55.06 7.83
C ILE A 631 -27.15 -55.46 8.99
N PRO A 632 -27.53 -55.30 10.28
CA PRO A 632 -26.71 -55.78 11.41
C PRO A 632 -26.31 -57.26 11.38
N ARG A 633 -27.13 -58.16 10.84
CA ARG A 633 -26.73 -59.58 10.64
C ARG A 633 -25.45 -59.71 9.81
N SER A 634 -25.36 -58.88 8.78
CA SER A 634 -24.30 -58.88 7.78
C SER A 634 -23.08 -58.09 8.27
N GLU A 635 -23.28 -56.94 8.93
CA GLU A 635 -22.21 -56.17 9.59
C GLU A 635 -21.46 -57.02 10.62
N ASN A 636 -22.20 -57.73 11.50
CA ASN A 636 -21.62 -58.61 12.50
C ASN A 636 -20.91 -59.81 11.86
N ALA A 637 -21.44 -60.36 10.75
CA ALA A 637 -20.75 -61.40 9.99
C ALA A 637 -19.43 -60.92 9.40
N ASN A 638 -19.41 -59.74 8.77
CA ASN A 638 -18.22 -59.13 8.16
C ASN A 638 -17.14 -58.83 9.22
N ALA A 639 -17.54 -58.40 10.41
CA ALA A 639 -16.65 -58.19 11.55
C ALA A 639 -16.16 -59.48 12.26
N SER A 640 -16.76 -60.65 11.99
CA SER A 640 -16.59 -61.86 12.81
C SER A 640 -15.31 -62.67 12.58
N LEU A 641 -14.58 -62.36 11.50
CA LEU A 641 -13.51 -63.17 10.91
C LEU A 641 -13.94 -64.55 10.38
N SER A 642 -15.20 -64.68 9.92
CA SER A 642 -15.72 -65.94 9.40
C SER A 642 -15.14 -66.32 8.03
N ASP A 643 -14.95 -67.63 7.81
CA ASP A 643 -14.62 -68.18 6.50
C ASP A 643 -15.89 -68.44 5.65
N ILE A 644 -17.07 -68.56 6.29
CA ILE A 644 -18.41 -68.71 5.68
C ILE A 644 -19.53 -68.11 6.54
N PHE A 645 -20.66 -67.77 5.89
CA PHE A 645 -21.93 -67.39 6.51
C PHE A 645 -23.06 -68.36 6.10
N VAL A 646 -23.88 -68.79 7.06
CA VAL A 646 -25.01 -69.71 6.84
C VAL A 646 -26.24 -69.22 7.60
N SER A 647 -27.23 -68.68 6.88
CA SER A 647 -28.56 -68.35 7.42
C SER A 647 -29.50 -69.55 7.37
N LEU A 648 -30.37 -69.66 8.38
CA LEU A 648 -31.19 -70.83 8.67
C LEU A 648 -32.66 -70.40 8.80
N HIS A 649 -33.50 -70.93 7.90
CA HIS A 649 -34.92 -70.65 7.74
C HIS A 649 -35.75 -71.94 7.54
N PHE A 650 -37.08 -71.83 7.67
CA PHE A 650 -38.04 -72.84 7.25
C PHE A 650 -39.17 -72.19 6.45
N ASN A 651 -39.42 -72.72 5.25
CA ASN A 651 -40.16 -72.04 4.20
C ASN A 651 -41.67 -72.02 4.46
N ALA A 652 -42.41 -71.15 3.78
CA ALA A 652 -43.86 -71.15 3.76
C ALA A 652 -44.41 -70.77 2.39
N SER A 653 -45.47 -71.46 1.98
CA SER A 653 -46.17 -71.20 0.72
C SER A 653 -47.68 -71.08 0.94
N THR A 654 -48.33 -70.32 0.06
CA THR A 654 -49.79 -70.32 -0.08
C THR A 654 -50.31 -71.66 -0.60
N SER A 655 -49.46 -72.50 -1.19
CA SER A 655 -49.76 -73.89 -1.50
C SER A 655 -49.43 -74.79 -0.30
N PRO A 656 -50.43 -75.47 0.31
CA PRO A 656 -50.17 -76.42 1.40
C PRO A 656 -49.45 -77.69 0.92
N TYR A 657 -49.31 -77.88 -0.40
CA TYR A 657 -48.60 -79.00 -1.02
C TYR A 657 -47.12 -78.72 -1.31
N ALA A 658 -46.65 -77.47 -1.14
CA ALA A 658 -45.23 -77.15 -1.26
C ALA A 658 -44.42 -77.99 -0.27
N ASN A 659 -43.31 -78.58 -0.72
CA ASN A 659 -42.44 -79.42 0.10
C ASN A 659 -41.04 -79.52 -0.49
N GLY A 660 -40.07 -79.84 0.37
CA GLY A 660 -38.67 -80.03 0.03
C GLY A 660 -37.73 -79.06 0.74
N ILE A 661 -36.44 -79.25 0.51
CA ILE A 661 -35.35 -78.39 0.98
C ILE A 661 -34.84 -77.58 -0.22
N GLU A 662 -34.54 -76.30 -0.03
CA GLU A 662 -33.83 -75.44 -1.00
C GLU A 662 -32.70 -74.66 -0.32
N SER A 663 -31.68 -74.31 -1.10
CA SER A 663 -30.54 -73.51 -0.63
C SER A 663 -30.28 -72.35 -1.59
N TYR A 664 -30.16 -71.13 -1.07
CA TYR A 664 -29.92 -69.91 -1.84
C TYR A 664 -28.50 -69.39 -1.68
N TYR A 665 -27.93 -68.88 -2.77
CA TYR A 665 -26.81 -67.93 -2.74
C TYR A 665 -27.17 -66.62 -3.47
N TYR A 666 -26.27 -65.64 -3.47
CA TYR A 666 -26.57 -64.30 -4.00
C TYR A 666 -26.80 -64.27 -5.52
N GLU A 667 -27.84 -63.56 -5.96
CA GLU A 667 -28.06 -63.11 -7.35
C GLU A 667 -27.82 -61.60 -7.45
N TYR A 668 -27.03 -61.17 -8.43
CA TYR A 668 -26.77 -59.75 -8.66
C TYR A 668 -27.86 -59.12 -9.53
N TYR A 669 -28.35 -57.97 -9.09
CA TYR A 669 -29.29 -57.11 -9.83
C TYR A 669 -28.84 -55.66 -9.67
N PRO A 670 -28.57 -54.92 -10.77
CA PRO A 670 -28.18 -53.50 -10.72
C PRO A 670 -29.20 -52.61 -9.99
N GLU A 671 -30.47 -52.99 -9.97
CA GLU A 671 -31.57 -52.30 -9.30
C GLU A 671 -31.55 -52.46 -7.77
N TYR A 672 -30.77 -53.43 -7.25
CA TYR A 672 -30.62 -53.73 -5.84
C TYR A 672 -29.14 -53.72 -5.43
N PRO A 673 -28.47 -52.54 -5.47
CA PRO A 673 -27.08 -52.40 -5.05
C PRO A 673 -26.89 -52.76 -3.57
N SER A 674 -25.67 -53.14 -3.21
CA SER A 674 -25.29 -53.38 -1.82
C SER A 674 -25.21 -52.07 -1.03
N ALA A 675 -25.65 -52.11 0.23
CA ALA A 675 -25.57 -50.99 1.16
C ALA A 675 -24.24 -50.92 1.94
N ILE A 676 -23.59 -52.07 2.20
CA ILE A 676 -22.38 -52.13 3.05
C ILE A 676 -21.23 -53.00 2.49
N ASN A 677 -21.43 -53.64 1.34
CA ASN A 677 -20.54 -54.67 0.77
C ASN A 677 -20.27 -54.41 -0.73
N GLU A 678 -20.32 -53.14 -1.15
CA GLU A 678 -20.16 -52.63 -2.53
C GLU A 678 -19.03 -53.33 -3.31
N LEU A 679 -17.88 -53.55 -2.68
CA LEU A 679 -16.70 -54.13 -3.34
C LEU A 679 -16.78 -55.64 -3.58
N TYR A 680 -17.51 -56.40 -2.77
CA TYR A 680 -17.42 -57.87 -2.76
C TYR A 680 -18.73 -58.59 -3.06
N HIS A 681 -19.89 -57.90 -3.11
CA HIS A 681 -21.17 -58.61 -3.26
C HIS A 681 -21.24 -59.47 -4.53
N ASP A 682 -20.73 -58.96 -5.65
CA ASP A 682 -20.67 -59.67 -6.94
C ASP A 682 -19.26 -60.23 -7.25
N ASP A 683 -18.42 -60.45 -6.23
CA ASP A 683 -17.11 -61.08 -6.46
C ASP A 683 -17.25 -62.53 -6.97
N SER A 684 -16.51 -62.84 -8.03
CA SER A 684 -16.61 -64.13 -8.74
C SER A 684 -16.11 -65.31 -7.91
N GLU A 685 -15.10 -65.14 -7.04
CA GLU A 685 -14.59 -66.20 -6.17
C GLU A 685 -15.57 -66.43 -5.02
N ARG A 686 -16.07 -65.36 -4.40
CA ARG A 686 -17.13 -65.37 -3.39
C ARG A 686 -18.37 -66.10 -3.89
N LEU A 687 -18.85 -65.79 -5.09
CA LEU A 687 -20.03 -66.40 -5.69
C LEU A 687 -19.79 -67.89 -5.99
N SER A 688 -18.64 -68.24 -6.59
CA SER A 688 -18.27 -69.64 -6.86
C SER A 688 -18.24 -70.48 -5.57
N ARG A 689 -17.65 -69.95 -4.50
CA ARG A 689 -17.58 -70.57 -3.18
C ARG A 689 -18.95 -70.68 -2.50
N SER A 690 -19.81 -69.66 -2.65
CA SER A 690 -21.18 -69.68 -2.14
C SER A 690 -22.03 -70.73 -2.85
N ALA A 691 -21.89 -70.88 -4.17
CA ALA A 691 -22.53 -71.91 -4.96
C ALA A 691 -22.08 -73.33 -4.53
N PHE A 692 -20.77 -73.53 -4.32
CA PHE A 692 -20.25 -74.80 -3.79
C PHE A 692 -20.80 -75.10 -2.40
N LEU A 693 -20.79 -74.11 -1.49
CA LEU A 693 -21.30 -74.26 -0.11
C LEU A 693 -22.79 -74.66 -0.12
N ALA A 694 -23.60 -73.97 -0.92
CA ALA A 694 -25.03 -74.26 -1.08
C ALA A 694 -25.22 -75.68 -1.63
N GLN A 695 -24.51 -76.07 -2.69
CA GLN A 695 -24.65 -77.40 -3.31
C GLN A 695 -24.20 -78.52 -2.37
N ALA A 696 -23.11 -78.33 -1.62
CA ALA A 696 -22.62 -79.30 -0.64
C ALA A 696 -23.61 -79.50 0.51
N ILE A 697 -24.22 -78.41 1.00
CA ILE A 697 -25.26 -78.46 2.05
C ILE A 697 -26.54 -79.09 1.51
N GLN A 698 -27.06 -78.63 0.38
CA GLN A 698 -28.28 -79.12 -0.27
C GLN A 698 -28.22 -80.64 -0.46
N SER A 699 -27.19 -81.14 -1.15
CA SER A 699 -27.01 -82.57 -1.43
C SER A 699 -26.79 -83.42 -0.18
N ALA A 700 -26.27 -82.86 0.91
CA ALA A 700 -26.10 -83.56 2.18
C ALA A 700 -27.38 -83.56 3.03
N ALA A 701 -28.12 -82.45 3.07
CA ALA A 701 -29.39 -82.32 3.78
C ALA A 701 -30.47 -83.23 3.18
N VAL A 702 -30.64 -83.20 1.86
CA VAL A 702 -31.55 -84.09 1.11
C VAL A 702 -31.20 -85.56 1.37
N ARG A 703 -29.90 -85.94 1.28
CA ARG A 703 -29.46 -87.33 1.50
C ARG A 703 -29.72 -87.85 2.92
N ASN A 704 -29.56 -87.01 3.95
CA ASN A 704 -29.78 -87.41 5.35
C ASN A 704 -31.27 -87.48 5.73
N THR A 705 -32.12 -86.69 5.06
CA THR A 705 -33.55 -86.58 5.37
C THR A 705 -34.46 -87.46 4.51
N ALA A 706 -34.05 -87.73 3.26
CA ALA A 706 -34.92 -88.16 2.16
C ALA A 706 -36.07 -87.16 1.87
N ALA A 707 -35.81 -85.86 2.08
CA ALA A 707 -36.68 -84.78 1.61
C ALA A 707 -36.67 -84.68 0.07
N LYS A 708 -37.65 -83.96 -0.48
CA LYS A 708 -37.62 -83.53 -1.89
C LYS A 708 -36.50 -82.51 -2.08
N ASP A 709 -35.74 -82.66 -3.16
CA ASP A 709 -34.72 -81.71 -3.58
C ASP A 709 -35.37 -80.62 -4.45
N ASN A 710 -35.36 -79.37 -3.98
CA ASN A 710 -35.77 -78.20 -4.78
C ASN A 710 -34.56 -77.52 -5.45
N GLY A 711 -33.34 -78.01 -5.21
CA GLY A 711 -32.10 -77.56 -5.81
C GLY A 711 -31.42 -76.40 -5.08
N VAL A 712 -30.39 -75.87 -5.73
CA VAL A 712 -29.71 -74.63 -5.35
C VAL A 712 -30.24 -73.50 -6.24
N LEU A 713 -30.67 -72.41 -5.60
CA LEU A 713 -31.29 -71.25 -6.23
C LEU A 713 -30.44 -69.99 -5.96
N ARG A 714 -30.79 -68.87 -6.61
CA ARG A 714 -30.16 -67.57 -6.38
C ARG A 714 -31.20 -66.49 -6.10
N ASN A 715 -30.90 -65.54 -5.22
CA ASN A 715 -31.77 -64.38 -4.93
C ASN A 715 -30.98 -63.21 -4.31
N THR A 716 -31.53 -61.99 -4.35
CA THR A 716 -30.93 -60.76 -3.78
C THR A 716 -31.38 -60.51 -2.33
N PHE A 717 -31.43 -61.58 -1.52
CA PHE A 717 -31.68 -61.47 -0.09
C PHE A 717 -30.58 -60.61 0.57
N ALA A 718 -30.96 -59.68 1.45
CA ALA A 718 -30.02 -58.72 2.06
C ALA A 718 -28.85 -59.43 2.75
N VAL A 719 -29.09 -60.44 3.59
CA VAL A 719 -28.02 -61.20 4.27
C VAL A 719 -27.05 -61.91 3.31
N LEU A 720 -27.44 -62.15 2.06
CA LEU A 720 -26.59 -62.73 1.01
C LEU A 720 -25.90 -61.68 0.14
N ARG A 721 -26.46 -60.47 0.01
CA ARG A 721 -25.84 -59.34 -0.69
C ARG A 721 -24.79 -58.65 0.17
N GLU A 722 -25.15 -58.36 1.42
CA GLU A 722 -24.40 -57.50 2.33
C GLU A 722 -23.28 -58.22 3.12
N THR A 723 -23.20 -59.55 3.03
CA THR A 723 -22.14 -60.33 3.70
C THR A 723 -20.94 -60.56 2.79
N THR A 724 -19.75 -60.10 3.16
CA THR A 724 -18.50 -60.22 2.39
C THR A 724 -18.02 -61.67 2.21
N ALA A 725 -18.22 -62.52 3.21
CA ALA A 725 -17.90 -63.94 3.15
C ALA A 725 -18.80 -64.70 2.14
N PRO A 726 -18.41 -65.91 1.68
CA PRO A 726 -19.29 -66.83 0.99
C PRO A 726 -20.51 -67.13 1.87
N ALA A 727 -21.70 -66.83 1.33
CA ALA A 727 -22.92 -66.71 2.10
C ALA A 727 -24.05 -67.53 1.47
N VAL A 728 -24.75 -68.29 2.31
CA VAL A 728 -25.93 -69.08 1.90
C VAL A 728 -27.09 -68.91 2.87
N LEU A 729 -28.32 -69.05 2.37
CA LEU A 729 -29.55 -69.12 3.15
C LEU A 729 -30.20 -70.48 2.87
N LEU A 730 -30.57 -71.20 3.94
CA LEU A 730 -31.09 -72.57 3.85
C LEU A 730 -32.57 -72.60 4.26
N GLU A 731 -33.41 -73.16 3.39
CA GLU A 731 -34.83 -73.40 3.63
C GLU A 731 -35.06 -74.88 3.92
N LEU A 732 -35.19 -75.23 5.20
CA LEU A 732 -35.00 -76.60 5.70
C LEU A 732 -36.27 -77.48 5.69
N GLY A 733 -37.29 -77.09 4.92
CA GLY A 733 -38.62 -77.73 4.82
C GLY A 733 -39.76 -76.73 5.04
N TYR A 734 -40.97 -77.03 4.52
CA TYR A 734 -42.09 -76.09 4.54
C TYR A 734 -42.95 -76.21 5.81
N MET A 735 -43.07 -75.12 6.58
CA MET A 735 -43.99 -75.01 7.72
C MET A 735 -45.47 -75.03 7.31
N SER A 736 -45.79 -74.59 6.10
CA SER A 736 -47.16 -74.53 5.57
C SER A 736 -47.72 -75.89 5.13
N ASN A 737 -46.89 -76.94 5.11
CA ASN A 737 -47.27 -78.30 4.72
C ASN A 737 -47.36 -79.18 5.96
N GLU A 738 -48.56 -79.66 6.29
CA GLU A 738 -48.82 -80.47 7.49
C GLU A 738 -47.93 -81.74 7.59
N THR A 739 -47.62 -82.37 6.45
CA THR A 739 -46.79 -83.59 6.40
C THR A 739 -45.29 -83.30 6.54
N GLU A 740 -44.80 -82.12 6.13
CA GLU A 740 -43.44 -81.69 6.48
C GLU A 740 -43.36 -81.10 7.88
N PHE A 741 -44.37 -80.35 8.31
CA PHE A 741 -44.50 -79.79 9.66
C PHE A 741 -44.38 -80.88 10.74
N GLY A 742 -45.10 -82.00 10.55
CA GLY A 742 -45.01 -83.20 11.40
C GLY A 742 -43.65 -83.91 11.38
N LYS A 743 -42.72 -83.52 10.49
CA LYS A 743 -41.31 -83.94 10.49
C LYS A 743 -40.40 -82.88 11.10
N ILE A 744 -40.40 -81.65 10.58
CA ILE A 744 -39.45 -80.58 10.93
C ILE A 744 -39.56 -80.10 12.38
N THR A 745 -40.68 -80.35 13.05
CA THR A 745 -40.86 -80.10 14.49
C THR A 745 -40.26 -81.20 15.38
N THR A 746 -39.92 -82.37 14.83
CA THR A 746 -39.39 -83.51 15.60
C THR A 746 -37.87 -83.42 15.78
N ALA A 747 -37.40 -83.71 16.99
CA ALA A 747 -35.97 -83.72 17.29
C ALA A 747 -35.18 -84.70 16.39
N ALA A 748 -35.77 -85.84 16.01
CA ALA A 748 -35.14 -86.85 15.16
C ALA A 748 -34.94 -86.39 13.71
N TYR A 749 -35.83 -85.55 13.16
CA TYR A 749 -35.67 -84.99 11.82
C TYR A 749 -34.77 -83.74 11.83
N GLN A 750 -34.91 -82.88 12.85
CA GLN A 750 -33.98 -81.76 13.07
C GLN A 750 -32.53 -82.23 13.24
N GLU A 751 -32.32 -83.39 13.86
CA GLU A 751 -31.00 -84.04 13.96
C GLU A 751 -30.48 -84.53 12.58
N LYS A 752 -31.33 -85.09 11.72
CA LYS A 752 -30.98 -85.44 10.33
C LYS A 752 -30.61 -84.22 9.50
N LEU A 753 -31.41 -83.14 9.58
CA LEU A 753 -31.12 -81.85 8.96
C LEU A 753 -29.77 -81.31 9.43
N ALA A 754 -29.53 -81.29 10.75
CA ALA A 754 -28.28 -80.77 11.33
C ALA A 754 -27.07 -81.59 10.88
N ASN A 755 -27.15 -82.93 10.87
CA ASN A 755 -26.09 -83.79 10.35
C ASN A 755 -25.83 -83.58 8.85
N GLY A 756 -26.88 -83.31 8.06
CA GLY A 756 -26.77 -82.92 6.65
C GLY A 756 -26.05 -81.59 6.45
N VAL A 757 -26.52 -80.51 7.09
CA VAL A 757 -25.90 -79.17 6.99
C VAL A 757 -24.44 -79.19 7.44
N VAL A 758 -24.15 -79.84 8.58
CA VAL A 758 -22.77 -80.02 9.07
C VAL A 758 -21.92 -80.80 8.07
N SER A 759 -22.43 -81.87 7.46
CA SER A 759 -21.69 -82.64 6.44
C SER A 759 -21.37 -81.80 5.19
N GLY A 760 -22.29 -80.93 4.77
CA GLY A 760 -22.07 -79.99 3.67
C GLY A 760 -21.00 -78.93 3.99
N ILE A 761 -21.10 -78.31 5.17
CA ILE A 761 -20.10 -77.36 5.67
C ILE A 761 -18.71 -78.01 5.76
N LEU A 762 -18.60 -79.21 6.36
CA LEU A 762 -17.34 -79.94 6.45
C LEU A 762 -16.79 -80.33 5.06
N SER A 763 -17.66 -80.53 4.07
CA SER A 763 -17.26 -80.78 2.68
C SER A 763 -16.71 -79.52 1.99
N TYR A 764 -17.28 -78.34 2.28
CA TYR A 764 -16.71 -77.04 1.85
C TYR A 764 -15.31 -76.84 2.45
N TYR A 765 -15.17 -77.01 3.78
CA TYR A 765 -13.87 -76.88 4.45
C TYR A 765 -12.83 -77.87 3.91
N LYS A 766 -13.22 -79.13 3.65
CA LYS A 766 -12.32 -80.14 3.06
C LYS A 766 -11.92 -79.83 1.60
N HIS A 767 -12.75 -79.11 0.85
CA HIS A 767 -12.46 -78.77 -0.55
C HIS A 767 -11.56 -77.53 -0.68
N PHE A 768 -11.68 -76.59 0.25
CA PHE A 768 -10.98 -75.28 0.19
C PHE A 768 -9.88 -75.08 1.24
N SER A 769 -9.62 -76.08 2.10
CA SER A 769 -8.41 -76.12 2.93
C SER A 769 -7.18 -76.44 2.07
N LEU A 770 -6.07 -75.73 2.32
CA LEU A 770 -4.72 -76.08 1.84
C LEU A 770 -4.18 -77.35 2.50
#